data_AF-A0A4Q2ZAT7-F1
#
_entry.id   AF-A0A4Q2ZAT7-F1
#
_cell.length_a   1.000
_cell.length_b   1.000
_cell.length_c   1.000
_cell.angle_alpha   90.00
_cell.angle_beta   90.00
_cell.angle_gamma   90.00
#
_symmetry.space_group_name_H-M   'P 1'
#
loop_
_entity.id
_entity.type
_entity.pdbx_description
1 polymer ?
#
loop_
_entity_poly.entity_id
_entity_poly.type
_entity_poly.pdbx_seq_one_letter_code
_entity_poly.pdbx_strand_id
1 'polypeptide(L)'
;ITAGNTGNAFALNPTTGALTVNGPLSFATLQKYLLNVQVMDSGGLTTTGQIAVEVDPLAVKRQVWTGISGNALSNLTSLPTYPNSPNSTSYQNFFEAPTNAADNFGQKLSGYLRAPDTGNYTFWIASDDEGELWLSTDSNPANKTRIAYTATATASREWGKFPTQKSATISLTGGKFYYIEAINKEGSGGDNLAVSWSGPDFGQVILGAPNVTQFLYNHGGPVLNDRTITVFNRDDTVATLEAKDWSDPGTQVTYTITGGNADGAFIIDPLTGVIRRNPAIALLPVGTRVLTVTATDNGTPALSDTAAITIQVQKVGLKREVWTGIGGNTLAELTGSIKFTNPPDFTGYASGFQVPGYSDNHGQRLSGYLVPPTTGTYTFWIASDDEGELWISSDANPANKKRIGFVNGWVNPQQWGAQQGQQSVAIALEAGHYYYIEALHKNGSGGDHLAVAWQGPGINQGVIPSTSLEYPDNLRPGLQREFFNSSSTTKWVNNPSTGQMEWSTATANLSEGFAGTGALNGNSAAIGLGNWGASTAWNRNNGVASKTVSGDAHALLPFTPQPGYVYTLSVEIDPTNSPASSDWLAVGFTSGLSTNSALYTQTFLFPNIGQSWLLVRANGSSDGTMAAFASALANPVNVSPALTPVGTYDTVSIVLDTRAPAWKSTYYLNGNLQATHNHPGALSIRSAGFSSYGNATGNVRNFRLTSTGTGIPGTLVNAKAVPLSEENFSERLTGYIIPPVTGEYTFWIASDDDGQLLLSTDENPANLVPIASVTGHVAEEAWDISASQKSAKKQLVAGKRYYIQVNHRDGINGDHVTIAWEGPAFGRQVISNAYLETPSAPADRTLLKREMWTGVSGTTVANLVSAPVYPASPA
;
A
#
# COMPACT_ATOMS: atom_id res chain seq x y z
N ILE A 1 3.20 42.60 9.45
CA ILE A 1 2.69 41.22 9.57
C ILE A 1 1.40 41.29 10.38
N THR A 2 0.27 40.80 9.85
CA THR A 2 -1.07 40.92 10.45
C THR A 2 -1.54 39.65 11.14
N ALA A 3 -0.98 38.47 10.82
CA ALA A 3 -1.24 37.20 11.52
C ALA A 3 -0.09 36.20 11.31
N GLY A 4 -0.10 35.09 12.07
CA GLY A 4 0.84 33.97 11.90
C GLY A 4 2.23 34.14 12.49
N ASN A 5 2.55 35.32 13.04
CA ASN A 5 3.84 35.62 13.68
C ASN A 5 3.88 35.14 15.15
N THR A 6 3.69 33.84 15.36
CA THR A 6 3.68 33.22 16.69
C THR A 6 4.96 33.57 17.45
N GLY A 7 4.81 34.00 18.72
CA GLY A 7 5.95 34.40 19.55
C GLY A 7 6.70 35.65 19.07
N ASN A 8 6.16 36.41 18.11
CA ASN A 8 6.83 37.54 17.46
C ASN A 8 8.19 37.15 16.85
N ALA A 9 8.26 35.95 16.25
CA ALA A 9 9.48 35.36 15.71
C ALA A 9 10.11 36.18 14.56
N PHE A 10 9.30 36.94 13.82
CA PHE A 10 9.75 37.74 12.67
C PHE A 10 9.44 39.22 12.82
N ALA A 11 10.29 40.06 12.24
CA ALA A 11 10.03 41.46 11.97
C ALA A 11 10.02 41.69 10.46
N LEU A 12 9.18 42.63 10.01
CA LEU A 12 9.09 43.05 8.62
C LEU A 12 9.48 44.51 8.53
N ASN A 13 10.45 44.84 7.69
CA ASN A 13 10.77 46.23 7.37
C ASN A 13 9.62 46.84 6.54
N PRO A 14 8.94 47.89 7.02
CA PRO A 14 7.75 48.43 6.36
C PRO A 14 8.06 49.16 5.04
N THR A 15 9.31 49.52 4.78
CA THR A 15 9.73 50.24 3.58
C THR A 15 10.32 49.31 2.52
N THR A 16 11.12 48.32 2.92
CA THR A 16 11.81 47.42 1.98
C THR A 16 11.13 46.07 1.81
N GLY A 17 10.21 45.70 2.71
CA GLY A 17 9.61 44.37 2.75
C GLY A 17 10.55 43.26 3.24
N ALA A 18 11.77 43.60 3.68
CA ALA A 18 12.71 42.62 4.21
C ALA A 18 12.16 41.96 5.48
N LEU A 19 12.07 40.63 5.47
CA LEU A 19 11.66 39.83 6.61
C LEU A 19 12.90 39.33 7.36
N THR A 20 12.97 39.59 8.66
CA THR A 20 14.10 39.20 9.52
C THR A 20 13.61 38.42 10.72
N VAL A 21 14.45 37.52 11.23
CA VAL A 21 14.20 36.80 12.49
C VAL A 21 14.54 37.70 13.70
N ASN A 22 13.67 37.73 14.70
CA ASN A 22 13.87 38.48 15.96
C ASN A 22 14.67 37.69 17.01
N GLY A 23 14.96 36.41 16.75
CA GLY A 23 15.69 35.52 17.63
C GLY A 23 15.90 34.15 16.98
N PRO A 24 16.58 33.22 17.68
CA PRO A 24 16.77 31.85 17.18
C PRO A 24 15.42 31.15 17.00
N LEU A 25 15.21 30.55 15.83
CA LEU A 25 14.05 29.70 15.55
C LEU A 25 14.31 28.28 16.06
N SER A 26 13.26 27.62 16.52
CA SER A 26 13.33 26.23 16.98
C SER A 26 12.42 25.34 16.14
N PHE A 27 13.04 24.45 15.38
CA PHE A 27 12.34 23.40 14.62
C PHE A 27 11.40 22.58 15.52
N ALA A 28 11.81 22.30 16.76
CA ALA A 28 11.03 21.52 17.72
C ALA A 28 9.71 22.21 18.14
N THR A 29 9.66 23.54 18.06
CA THR A 29 8.47 24.32 18.47
C THR A 29 7.53 24.60 17.32
N LEU A 30 8.05 25.01 16.17
CA LEU A 30 7.26 25.31 14.99
C LEU A 30 8.15 25.19 13.76
N GLN A 31 7.83 24.23 12.89
CA GLN A 31 8.59 23.96 11.68
C GLN A 31 8.23 24.94 10.55
N LYS A 32 7.07 25.60 10.66
CA LYS A 32 6.54 26.47 9.62
C LYS A 32 5.73 27.63 10.18
N TYR A 33 5.98 28.82 9.65
CA TYR A 33 5.18 30.01 9.94
C TYR A 33 4.42 30.43 8.69
N LEU A 34 3.11 30.55 8.79
CA LEU A 34 2.25 31.11 7.74
C LEU A 34 1.92 32.57 8.06
N LEU A 35 2.80 33.48 7.66
CA LEU A 35 2.70 34.91 7.98
C LEU A 35 1.73 35.59 7.01
N ASN A 36 0.65 36.18 7.53
CA ASN A 36 -0.15 37.10 6.73
C ASN A 36 0.54 38.47 6.72
N VAL A 37 0.88 38.97 5.54
CA VAL A 37 1.56 40.24 5.33
C VAL A 37 0.67 41.16 4.50
N GLN A 38 0.23 42.24 5.12
CA GLN A 38 -0.49 43.31 4.45
C GLN A 38 0.49 44.35 3.91
N VAL A 39 0.29 44.76 2.66
CA VAL A 39 0.93 45.92 2.04
C VAL A 39 -0.10 47.02 1.83
N MET A 40 0.32 48.27 1.94
CA MET A 40 -0.52 49.46 1.82
C MET A 40 0.14 50.46 0.87
N ASP A 41 -0.62 51.02 -0.07
CA ASP A 41 -0.14 52.12 -0.91
C ASP A 41 -0.27 53.48 -0.20
N SER A 42 0.25 54.55 -0.83
CA SER A 42 0.15 55.91 -0.27
C SER A 42 -1.27 56.48 -0.21
N GLY A 43 -2.24 55.84 -0.89
CA GLY A 43 -3.66 56.18 -0.84
C GLY A 43 -4.44 55.43 0.24
N GLY A 44 -3.80 54.52 0.98
CA GLY A 44 -4.42 53.72 2.04
C GLY A 44 -5.11 52.45 1.56
N LEU A 45 -5.00 52.09 0.27
CA LEU A 45 -5.50 50.80 -0.23
C LEU A 45 -4.55 49.69 0.20
N THR A 46 -5.11 48.56 0.62
CA THR A 46 -4.32 47.42 1.12
C THR A 46 -4.61 46.15 0.36
N THR A 47 -3.59 45.30 0.23
CA THR A 47 -3.75 43.88 -0.09
C THR A 47 -2.96 43.02 0.89
N THR A 48 -3.35 41.76 1.07
CA THR A 48 -2.70 40.83 1.98
C THR A 48 -2.21 39.60 1.21
N GLY A 49 -0.93 39.27 1.37
CA GLY A 49 -0.35 38.01 0.92
C GLY A 49 -0.01 37.11 2.10
N GLN A 50 0.09 35.80 1.88
CA GLN A 50 0.59 34.86 2.88
C GLN A 50 2.00 34.42 2.49
N ILE A 51 2.92 34.45 3.44
CA ILE A 51 4.31 34.01 3.29
C ILE A 51 4.52 32.79 4.18
N ALA A 52 4.94 31.67 3.58
CA ALA A 52 5.40 30.51 4.32
C ALA A 52 6.89 30.69 4.65
N VAL A 53 7.26 30.63 5.92
CA VAL A 53 8.65 30.52 6.36
C VAL A 53 8.85 29.13 6.95
N GLU A 54 9.67 28.32 6.30
CA GLU A 54 10.04 26.99 6.76
C GLU A 54 11.31 27.08 7.58
N VAL A 55 11.31 26.39 8.72
CA VAL A 55 12.47 26.23 9.58
C VAL A 55 13.10 24.91 9.20
N ASP A 56 14.32 24.93 8.70
CA ASP A 56 15.07 23.70 8.44
C ASP A 56 15.67 23.16 9.75
N PRO A 57 15.61 21.85 10.00
CA PRO A 57 16.31 21.27 11.13
C PRO A 57 17.81 21.29 10.86
N LEU A 58 18.61 21.54 11.90
CA LEU A 58 20.02 21.14 11.87
C LEU A 58 20.05 19.60 11.87
N ALA A 59 20.09 19.00 10.68
CA ALA A 59 19.91 17.56 10.50
C ALA A 59 21.23 16.80 10.60
N VAL A 60 22.08 16.90 9.59
CA VAL A 60 23.33 16.15 9.48
C VAL A 60 24.51 17.09 9.67
N LYS A 61 25.37 16.80 10.65
CA LYS A 61 26.63 17.51 10.87
C LYS A 61 27.71 16.87 10.02
N ARG A 62 28.35 17.65 9.15
CA ARG A 62 29.51 17.25 8.36
C ARG A 62 30.78 17.85 8.94
N GLN A 63 31.72 17.00 9.32
CA GLN A 63 33.07 17.37 9.78
C GLN A 63 34.09 16.90 8.74
N VAL A 64 35.08 17.75 8.41
CA VAL A 64 36.08 17.46 7.37
C VAL A 64 37.49 17.70 7.91
N TRP A 65 38.40 16.77 7.62
CA TRP A 65 39.84 16.85 7.87
C TRP A 65 40.58 16.77 6.53
N THR A 66 41.46 17.72 6.26
CA THR A 66 42.17 17.85 4.97
C THR A 66 43.66 17.52 5.11
N GLY A 67 44.32 17.20 4.01
CA GLY A 67 45.77 16.96 3.99
C GLY A 67 46.16 15.58 4.52
N ILE A 68 45.29 14.59 4.32
CA ILE A 68 45.48 13.21 4.78
C ILE A 68 45.73 12.32 3.57
N SER A 69 46.96 11.83 3.42
CA SER A 69 47.31 10.88 2.36
C SER A 69 46.80 9.47 2.63
N GLY A 70 46.64 8.68 1.56
CA GLY A 70 46.16 7.30 1.59
C GLY A 70 44.63 7.20 1.53
N ASN A 71 44.11 6.01 1.29
CA ASN A 71 42.68 5.78 1.02
C ASN A 71 42.01 4.99 2.14
N ALA A 72 42.78 4.58 3.16
CA ALA A 72 42.27 3.76 4.25
C ALA A 72 41.66 4.62 5.36
N LEU A 73 40.53 4.21 5.92
CA LEU A 73 39.90 4.89 7.06
C LEU A 73 40.84 5.06 8.25
N SER A 74 41.77 4.11 8.45
CA SER A 74 42.83 4.21 9.47
C SER A 74 43.72 5.45 9.30
N ASN A 75 43.88 5.99 8.09
CA ASN A 75 44.60 7.25 7.85
C ASN A 75 43.86 8.45 8.46
N LEU A 76 42.52 8.41 8.52
CA LEU A 76 41.70 9.42 9.20
C LEU A 76 41.62 9.15 10.70
N THR A 77 41.26 7.93 11.12
CA THR A 77 40.92 7.63 12.51
C THR A 77 42.12 7.59 13.45
N SER A 78 43.35 7.51 12.93
CA SER A 78 44.58 7.58 13.71
C SER A 78 45.10 9.01 13.92
N LEU A 79 44.48 10.03 13.32
CA LEU A 79 44.91 11.41 13.49
C LEU A 79 44.72 11.87 14.94
N PRO A 80 45.70 12.59 15.53
CA PRO A 80 45.53 13.19 16.86
C PRO A 80 44.35 14.17 16.95
N THR A 81 43.95 14.74 15.82
CA THR A 81 42.83 15.69 15.71
C THR A 81 41.48 15.00 15.50
N TYR A 82 41.45 13.70 15.23
CA TYR A 82 40.20 12.95 15.08
C TYR A 82 39.73 12.41 16.45
N PRO A 83 38.42 12.44 16.78
CA PRO A 83 37.29 12.99 16.01
C PRO A 83 36.94 14.46 16.36
N ASN A 84 37.74 15.12 17.20
CA ASN A 84 37.28 16.32 17.92
C ASN A 84 37.72 17.66 17.32
N SER A 85 38.70 17.69 16.42
CA SER A 85 39.31 18.92 15.86
C SER A 85 39.38 18.89 14.32
N PRO A 86 38.23 18.92 13.62
CA PRO A 86 38.21 19.00 12.15
C PRO A 86 38.68 20.37 11.64
N ASN A 87 39.11 20.41 10.37
CA ASN A 87 39.42 21.67 9.67
C ASN A 87 38.17 22.49 9.37
N SER A 88 37.02 21.84 9.15
CA SER A 88 35.74 22.52 8.98
C SER A 88 34.56 21.71 9.53
N THR A 89 33.48 22.42 9.87
CA THR A 89 32.20 21.85 10.29
C THR A 89 31.07 22.60 9.62
N SER A 90 30.11 21.87 9.06
CA SER A 90 28.90 22.40 8.41
C SER A 90 27.69 21.53 8.73
N TYR A 91 26.49 22.03 8.41
CA TYR A 91 25.23 21.31 8.57
C TYR A 91 24.50 21.23 7.24
N GLN A 92 23.81 20.10 7.02
CA GLN A 92 23.13 19.79 5.75
C GLN A 92 21.90 18.92 6.02
N ASN A 93 20.98 18.87 5.05
CA ASN A 93 19.70 18.18 5.20
C ASN A 93 19.81 16.66 5.09
N PHE A 94 20.75 16.16 4.29
CA PHE A 94 20.87 14.74 3.96
C PHE A 94 22.20 14.15 4.39
N PHE A 95 22.23 12.85 4.66
CA PHE A 95 23.45 12.06 4.81
C PHE A 95 24.09 11.86 3.42
N GLU A 96 24.45 12.96 2.78
CA GLU A 96 25.02 12.99 1.44
C GLU A 96 26.02 14.14 1.34
N ALA A 97 27.30 13.83 1.18
CA ALA A 97 28.35 14.81 0.93
C ALA A 97 28.35 15.25 -0.54
N PRO A 98 28.85 16.47 -0.84
CA PRO A 98 29.12 16.88 -2.21
C PRO A 98 30.05 15.87 -2.89
N THR A 99 29.88 15.70 -4.21
CA THR A 99 30.73 14.81 -5.00
C THR A 99 31.88 15.56 -5.67
N ASN A 100 33.04 14.94 -5.80
CA ASN A 100 34.24 15.52 -6.44
C ASN A 100 34.64 16.87 -5.84
N ALA A 101 34.55 16.98 -4.52
CA ALA A 101 34.83 18.19 -3.77
C ALA A 101 36.32 18.42 -3.51
N ALA A 102 37.13 17.37 -3.29
CA ALA A 102 38.55 17.49 -2.95
C ALA A 102 39.29 16.14 -2.98
N ASP A 103 40.63 16.18 -3.02
CA ASP A 103 41.49 15.00 -2.79
C ASP A 103 42.12 15.04 -1.38
N ASN A 104 42.64 13.90 -0.92
CA ASN A 104 43.43 13.73 0.31
C ASN A 104 42.75 14.29 1.56
N PHE A 105 41.51 13.86 1.80
CA PHE A 105 40.73 14.29 2.94
C PHE A 105 40.01 13.12 3.62
N GLY A 106 39.42 13.39 4.76
CA GLY A 106 38.50 12.48 5.43
C GLY A 106 37.31 13.24 5.99
N GLN A 107 36.17 12.60 6.07
CA GLN A 107 34.93 13.23 6.48
C GLN A 107 34.09 12.34 7.38
N LYS A 108 33.26 12.98 8.21
CA LYS A 108 32.25 12.34 9.03
C LYS A 108 30.93 13.07 8.90
N LEU A 109 29.89 12.35 8.51
CA LEU A 109 28.50 12.77 8.63
C LEU A 109 27.94 12.15 9.91
N SER A 110 27.29 12.93 10.78
CA SER A 110 26.72 12.40 12.02
C SER A 110 25.43 13.11 12.40
N GLY A 111 24.55 12.41 13.10
CA GLY A 111 23.33 12.97 13.69
C GLY A 111 22.59 11.95 14.54
N TYR A 112 21.39 12.32 14.98
CA TYR A 112 20.47 11.46 15.69
C TYR A 112 19.29 11.12 14.77
N LEU A 113 19.22 9.85 14.38
CA LEU A 113 18.11 9.27 13.66
C LEU A 113 16.91 9.14 14.61
N ARG A 114 15.77 9.71 14.24
CA ARG A 114 14.46 9.41 14.82
C ARG A 114 13.73 8.47 13.86
N ALA A 115 13.48 7.24 14.28
CA ALA A 115 12.67 6.33 13.48
C ALA A 115 11.23 6.87 13.42
N PRO A 116 10.62 7.02 12.23
CA PRO A 116 9.24 7.49 12.11
C PRO A 116 8.25 6.48 12.68
N ASP A 117 8.53 5.19 12.50
CA ASP A 117 7.68 4.06 12.87
C ASP A 117 8.47 3.00 13.64
N THR A 118 7.77 2.24 14.49
CA THR A 118 8.36 1.03 15.05
C THR A 118 8.36 -0.06 14.00
N GLY A 119 9.53 -0.64 13.72
CA GLY A 119 9.62 -1.76 12.79
C GLY A 119 11.02 -1.95 12.25
N ASN A 120 11.07 -2.62 11.11
CA ASN A 120 12.31 -3.09 10.51
C ASN A 120 12.84 -2.09 9.49
N TYR A 121 14.10 -1.71 9.66
CA TYR A 121 14.81 -0.78 8.80
C TYR A 121 16.02 -1.44 8.16
N THR A 122 16.38 -0.99 6.97
CA THR A 122 17.62 -1.38 6.30
C THR A 122 18.35 -0.13 5.85
N PHE A 123 19.67 -0.13 5.93
CA PHE A 123 20.52 1.00 5.58
C PHE A 123 21.52 0.61 4.50
N TRP A 124 21.88 1.58 3.67
CA TRP A 124 22.92 1.43 2.66
C TRP A 124 23.91 2.58 2.71
N ILE A 125 25.17 2.31 2.35
CA ILE A 125 26.22 3.31 2.19
C ILE A 125 26.83 3.24 0.78
N ALA A 126 27.08 4.40 0.17
CA ALA A 126 27.90 4.55 -1.03
C ALA A 126 29.01 5.57 -0.72
N SER A 127 30.26 5.21 -0.98
CA SER A 127 31.41 6.02 -0.59
C SER A 127 32.56 5.83 -1.56
N ASP A 128 33.27 6.91 -1.83
CA ASP A 128 34.52 6.92 -2.58
C ASP A 128 35.54 7.75 -1.80
N ASP A 129 36.68 7.20 -1.36
CA ASP A 129 37.09 5.78 -1.33
C ASP A 129 36.41 4.99 -0.16
N GLU A 130 37.19 4.50 0.81
CA GLU A 130 36.72 3.63 1.91
C GLU A 130 35.71 4.37 2.80
N GLY A 131 34.63 3.69 3.18
CA GLY A 131 33.58 4.28 4.01
C GLY A 131 32.88 3.27 4.92
N GLU A 132 32.45 3.73 6.10
CA GLU A 132 31.73 2.92 7.08
C GLU A 132 30.50 3.66 7.61
N LEU A 133 29.42 2.92 7.81
CA LEU A 133 28.19 3.37 8.46
C LEU A 133 28.05 2.70 9.82
N TRP A 134 27.83 3.53 10.84
CA TRP A 134 27.71 3.12 12.23
C TRP A 134 26.37 3.59 12.80
N LEU A 135 25.67 2.69 13.48
CA LEU A 135 24.40 2.97 14.15
C LEU A 135 24.45 2.49 15.60
N SER A 136 23.99 3.33 16.51
CA SER A 136 23.84 3.00 17.92
C SER A 136 22.49 2.34 18.22
N THR A 137 22.45 1.56 19.30
CA THR A 137 21.22 0.97 19.85
C THR A 137 20.34 1.99 20.59
N ASP A 138 20.88 3.19 20.83
CA ASP A 138 20.23 4.32 21.48
C ASP A 138 20.88 5.66 21.07
N SER A 139 20.54 6.75 21.75
CA SER A 139 21.10 8.07 21.49
C SER A 139 22.54 8.24 21.99
N ASN A 140 23.15 7.24 22.63
CA ASN A 140 24.53 7.33 23.10
C ASN A 140 25.49 6.87 21.99
N PRO A 141 26.40 7.73 21.50
CA PRO A 141 27.36 7.36 20.46
C PRO A 141 28.35 6.25 20.88
N ALA A 142 28.48 5.97 22.18
CA ALA A 142 29.34 4.88 22.67
C ALA A 142 28.81 3.48 22.33
N ASN A 143 27.51 3.34 22.06
CA ASN A 143 26.85 2.06 21.81
C ASN A 143 26.75 1.71 20.31
N LYS A 144 27.40 2.48 19.44
CA LYS A 144 27.37 2.27 17.99
C LYS A 144 28.13 1.03 17.54
N THR A 145 27.56 0.33 16.57
CA THR A 145 28.19 -0.78 15.86
C THR A 145 28.21 -0.48 14.37
N ARG A 146 29.18 -1.06 13.65
CA ARG A 146 29.27 -0.92 12.19
C ARG A 146 28.18 -1.77 11.57
N ILE A 147 27.33 -1.15 10.76
CA ILE A 147 26.19 -1.81 10.13
C ILE A 147 26.34 -2.01 8.63
N ALA A 148 27.16 -1.19 7.96
CA ALA A 148 27.47 -1.32 6.53
C ALA A 148 28.80 -0.63 6.20
N TYR A 149 29.46 -1.01 5.10
CA TYR A 149 30.72 -0.41 4.67
C TYR A 149 31.05 -0.65 3.18
N THR A 150 31.91 0.21 2.63
CA THR A 150 32.61 0.03 1.37
C THR A 150 34.12 -0.05 1.64
N ALA A 151 34.78 -1.10 1.15
CA ALA A 151 36.23 -1.22 1.28
C ALA A 151 36.99 -0.43 0.19
N THR A 152 36.29 -0.04 -0.88
CA THR A 152 36.83 0.70 -2.03
C THR A 152 35.75 1.63 -2.59
N ALA A 153 36.17 2.50 -3.51
CA ALA A 153 35.34 3.36 -4.33
C ALA A 153 34.03 2.73 -4.87
N THR A 154 32.92 3.44 -4.73
CA THR A 154 31.63 3.24 -5.41
C THR A 154 31.20 4.56 -6.04
N ALA A 155 30.50 4.53 -7.17
CA ALA A 155 29.91 5.76 -7.70
C ALA A 155 28.86 6.34 -6.72
N SER A 156 28.57 7.63 -6.84
CA SER A 156 27.56 8.29 -6.02
C SER A 156 26.21 7.57 -6.12
N ARG A 157 25.63 7.22 -4.96
CA ARG A 157 24.37 6.47 -4.81
C ARG A 157 24.36 5.09 -5.49
N GLU A 158 25.52 4.48 -5.72
CA GLU A 158 25.62 3.12 -6.23
C GLU A 158 25.49 2.10 -5.09
N TRP A 159 24.26 1.70 -4.74
CA TRP A 159 23.98 0.91 -3.52
C TRP A 159 24.29 -0.59 -3.62
N GLY A 160 24.48 -1.11 -4.84
CA GLY A 160 24.47 -2.54 -5.14
C GLY A 160 25.80 -3.13 -5.62
N LYS A 161 26.90 -2.36 -5.60
CA LYS A 161 28.20 -2.82 -6.10
C LYS A 161 28.81 -3.90 -5.21
N PHE A 162 28.67 -3.75 -3.89
CA PHE A 162 29.16 -4.71 -2.90
C PHE A 162 28.06 -5.10 -1.89
N PRO A 163 27.93 -6.39 -1.51
CA PRO A 163 26.97 -6.81 -0.48
C PRO A 163 27.15 -6.10 0.86
N THR A 164 28.38 -5.69 1.18
CA THR A 164 28.74 -5.00 2.44
C THR A 164 28.16 -3.61 2.56
N GLN A 165 27.68 -3.03 1.44
CA GLN A 165 27.03 -1.73 1.43
C GLN A 165 25.68 -1.73 2.11
N LYS A 166 25.05 -2.91 2.26
CA LYS A 166 23.72 -3.09 2.82
C LYS A 166 23.82 -3.64 4.24
N SER A 167 23.11 -3.01 5.18
CA SER A 167 23.00 -3.53 6.54
C SER A 167 22.12 -4.79 6.60
N ALA A 168 22.28 -5.57 7.66
CA ALA A 168 21.20 -6.45 8.09
C ALA A 168 19.94 -5.62 8.42
N THR A 169 18.78 -6.28 8.51
CA THR A 169 17.57 -5.65 9.00
C THR A 169 17.72 -5.28 10.47
N ILE A 170 17.43 -4.03 10.82
CA ILE A 170 17.57 -3.48 12.18
C ILE A 170 16.20 -3.02 12.66
N SER A 171 15.74 -3.56 13.78
CA SER A 171 14.47 -3.13 14.39
C SER A 171 14.67 -1.84 15.20
N LEU A 172 13.96 -0.78 14.82
CA LEU A 172 13.93 0.50 15.53
C LEU A 172 12.55 0.75 16.13
N THR A 173 12.49 1.55 17.18
CA THR A 173 11.28 1.99 17.85
C THR A 173 10.92 3.39 17.37
N GLY A 174 9.69 3.58 16.90
CA GLY A 174 9.19 4.87 16.44
C GLY A 174 9.31 5.94 17.52
N GLY A 175 9.74 7.15 17.13
CA GLY A 175 9.99 8.27 18.04
C GLY A 175 11.26 8.18 18.89
N LYS A 176 11.91 7.00 18.97
CA LYS A 176 13.19 6.86 19.68
C LYS A 176 14.34 7.43 18.84
N PHE A 177 15.28 8.07 19.52
CA PHE A 177 16.51 8.57 18.92
C PHE A 177 17.64 7.55 18.97
N TYR A 178 18.39 7.47 17.87
CA TYR A 178 19.54 6.61 17.67
C TYR A 178 20.70 7.45 17.13
N TYR A 179 21.88 7.37 17.75
CA TYR A 179 23.05 8.01 17.16
C TYR A 179 23.47 7.27 15.88
N ILE A 180 23.70 8.00 14.79
CA ILE A 180 24.17 7.44 13.52
C ILE A 180 25.30 8.30 12.95
N GLU A 181 26.32 7.65 12.39
CA GLU A 181 27.39 8.33 11.68
C GLU A 181 27.89 7.54 10.47
N ALA A 182 28.30 8.25 9.43
CA ALA A 182 29.00 7.71 8.29
C ALA A 182 30.38 8.38 8.20
N ILE A 183 31.43 7.58 8.07
CA ILE A 183 32.81 8.05 7.93
C ILE A 183 33.35 7.64 6.56
N ASN A 184 34.15 8.49 5.94
CA ASN A 184 34.79 8.22 4.67
C ASN A 184 36.22 8.79 4.66
N LYS A 185 37.14 8.06 4.04
CA LYS A 185 38.48 8.54 3.69
C LYS A 185 38.59 8.60 2.18
N GLU A 186 39.03 9.74 1.68
CA GLU A 186 39.28 9.96 0.25
C GLU A 186 40.76 10.21 -0.04
N GLY A 187 41.33 9.45 -0.96
CA GLY A 187 42.70 9.59 -1.42
C GLY A 187 42.85 10.54 -2.60
N SER A 188 42.45 10.09 -3.78
CA SER A 188 42.52 10.85 -5.03
C SER A 188 41.51 10.32 -6.04
N GLY A 189 40.89 11.20 -6.81
CA GLY A 189 40.04 10.81 -7.93
C GLY A 189 38.62 11.33 -7.77
N GLY A 190 37.64 10.42 -7.77
CA GLY A 190 36.26 10.79 -7.45
C GLY A 190 36.04 10.74 -5.95
N ASP A 191 35.14 11.56 -5.42
CA ASP A 191 34.78 11.50 -4.01
C ASP A 191 33.27 11.58 -3.80
N ASN A 192 32.75 10.76 -2.88
CA ASN A 192 31.37 10.84 -2.41
C ASN A 192 31.19 10.14 -1.07
N LEU A 193 30.12 10.51 -0.35
CA LEU A 193 29.61 9.76 0.79
C LEU A 193 28.11 9.95 0.88
N ALA A 194 27.33 8.88 0.76
CA ALA A 194 25.89 8.91 0.84
C ALA A 194 25.33 7.74 1.66
N VAL A 195 24.24 7.98 2.40
CA VAL A 195 23.49 6.94 3.13
C VAL A 195 22.03 6.97 2.67
N SER A 196 21.50 5.80 2.35
CA SER A 196 20.07 5.60 2.14
C SER A 196 19.51 4.60 3.14
N TRP A 197 18.20 4.58 3.29
CA TRP A 197 17.50 3.71 4.22
C TRP A 197 16.08 3.42 3.74
N SER A 198 15.50 2.33 4.23
CA SER A 198 14.10 1.96 4.05
C SER A 198 13.51 1.56 5.39
N GLY A 199 12.19 1.70 5.53
CA GLY A 199 11.47 1.35 6.75
C GLY A 199 10.14 0.65 6.47
N PRO A 200 9.28 0.45 7.49
CA PRO A 200 8.02 -0.28 7.35
C PRO A 200 7.07 0.32 6.31
N ASP A 201 7.01 1.65 6.22
CA ASP A 201 6.02 2.39 5.43
C ASP A 201 6.64 3.16 4.25
N PHE A 202 7.93 2.96 3.96
CA PHE A 202 8.62 3.64 2.85
C PHE A 202 9.77 2.82 2.27
N GLY A 203 9.94 2.91 0.93
CA GLY A 203 11.03 2.28 0.20
C GLY A 203 12.40 2.94 0.43
N GLN A 204 13.43 2.52 -0.31
CA GLN A 204 14.79 3.07 -0.16
C GLN A 204 14.84 4.55 -0.55
N VAL A 205 15.15 5.43 0.40
CA VAL A 205 15.31 6.88 0.20
C VAL A 205 16.61 7.37 0.82
N ILE A 206 17.12 8.53 0.40
CA ILE A 206 18.29 9.15 1.05
C ILE A 206 17.92 9.50 2.50
N LEU A 207 18.79 9.14 3.43
CA LEU A 207 18.58 9.44 4.84
C LEU A 207 18.84 10.93 5.10
N GLY A 208 17.98 11.58 5.89
CA GLY A 208 18.12 13.00 6.20
C GLY A 208 16.94 13.56 6.98
N ALA A 209 16.80 14.88 6.94
CA ALA A 209 15.64 15.60 7.46
C ALA A 209 14.32 15.05 6.88
N PRO A 210 13.24 15.00 7.66
CA PRO A 210 13.14 15.40 9.07
C PRO A 210 13.56 14.29 10.05
N ASN A 211 13.95 13.12 9.57
CA ASN A 211 14.23 11.95 10.40
C ASN A 211 15.63 11.96 11.03
N VAL A 212 16.47 12.94 10.69
CA VAL A 212 17.77 13.17 11.34
C VAL A 212 17.82 14.58 11.91
N THR A 213 18.37 14.70 13.11
CA THR A 213 18.55 15.96 13.84
C THR A 213 19.84 15.96 14.65
N GLN A 214 20.34 17.14 15.00
CA GLN A 214 21.46 17.33 15.94
C GLN A 214 21.01 17.47 17.39
N PHE A 215 19.71 17.63 17.62
CA PHE A 215 19.12 17.79 18.94
C PHE A 215 18.13 16.67 19.20
N LEU A 216 18.17 16.12 20.41
CA LEU A 216 17.20 15.16 20.91
C LEU A 216 15.95 15.93 21.36
N TYR A 217 14.87 15.89 20.58
CA TYR A 217 13.61 16.53 20.93
C TYR A 217 12.42 15.73 20.40
N ASN A 218 11.36 15.64 21.18
CA ASN A 218 10.05 15.26 20.67
C ASN A 218 9.22 16.53 20.52
N HIS A 219 8.47 16.64 19.42
CA HIS A 219 7.45 17.67 19.30
C HIS A 219 6.42 17.44 20.38
N GLY A 220 6.00 18.52 21.05
CA GLY A 220 5.01 18.42 22.12
C GLY A 220 3.60 18.05 21.65
N GLY A 221 3.35 18.10 20.33
CA GLY A 221 2.07 17.74 19.71
C GLY A 221 2.29 17.05 18.36
N PRO A 222 1.19 16.79 17.60
CA PRO A 222 1.26 16.08 16.34
C PRO A 222 2.04 16.88 15.30
N VAL A 223 2.75 16.20 14.42
CA VAL A 223 3.40 16.81 13.26
C VAL A 223 2.79 16.28 11.99
N LEU A 224 2.35 17.21 11.14
CA LEU A 224 1.74 16.93 9.85
C LEU A 224 2.64 17.48 8.75
N ASN A 225 3.04 16.63 7.81
CA ASN A 225 3.93 17.06 6.74
C ASN A 225 3.18 17.64 5.54
N ASP A 226 3.77 18.65 4.91
CA ASP A 226 3.37 19.13 3.58
C ASP A 226 3.41 17.98 2.56
N ARG A 227 2.50 18.02 1.58
CA ARG A 227 2.41 16.98 0.55
C ARG A 227 2.02 17.57 -0.79
N THR A 228 2.69 17.12 -1.85
CA THR A 228 2.25 17.38 -3.24
C THR A 228 1.71 16.11 -3.85
N ILE A 229 0.54 16.19 -4.46
CA ILE A 229 -0.20 15.04 -4.99
C ILE A 229 -0.77 15.42 -6.35
N THR A 230 -0.65 14.52 -7.31
CA THR A 230 -1.30 14.64 -8.61
C THR A 230 -2.49 13.70 -8.64
N VAL A 231 -3.66 14.23 -8.99
CA VAL A 231 -4.90 13.48 -9.13
C VAL A 231 -5.56 13.85 -10.44
N PHE A 232 -6.39 12.97 -10.95
CA PHE A 232 -7.29 13.32 -12.03
C PHE A 232 -8.54 14.01 -11.49
N ASN A 233 -9.16 14.85 -12.31
CA ASN A 233 -10.37 15.59 -11.95
C ASN A 233 -11.60 14.71 -11.66
N ARG A 234 -11.46 13.39 -11.85
CA ARG A 234 -12.48 12.37 -11.59
C ARG A 234 -12.19 11.54 -10.35
N ASP A 235 -11.01 11.67 -9.74
CA ASP A 235 -10.65 10.86 -8.58
C ASP A 235 -11.51 11.22 -7.37
N ASP A 236 -12.06 10.19 -6.71
CA ASP A 236 -12.88 10.35 -5.51
C ASP A 236 -12.00 10.57 -4.27
N THR A 237 -11.03 9.67 -4.07
CA THR A 237 -10.00 9.82 -3.04
C THR A 237 -8.84 10.64 -3.60
N VAL A 238 -8.48 11.72 -2.91
CA VAL A 238 -7.41 12.62 -3.32
C VAL A 238 -6.12 12.33 -2.58
N ALA A 239 -6.20 12.18 -1.25
CA ALA A 239 -5.05 12.01 -0.39
C ALA A 239 -5.42 11.27 0.87
N THR A 240 -4.44 10.65 1.51
CA THR A 240 -4.53 10.23 2.91
C THR A 240 -3.42 10.91 3.68
N LEU A 241 -3.78 11.71 4.67
CA LEU A 241 -2.81 12.37 5.53
C LEU A 241 -2.52 11.53 6.76
N GLU A 242 -1.34 11.75 7.32
CA GLU A 242 -0.92 11.15 8.57
C GLU A 242 -0.09 12.16 9.35
N ALA A 243 -0.52 12.42 10.57
CA ALA A 243 0.20 13.22 11.54
C ALA A 243 0.72 12.32 12.66
N LYS A 244 1.93 12.60 13.14
CA LYS A 244 2.61 11.81 14.17
C LYS A 244 2.87 12.65 15.40
N ASP A 245 2.35 12.22 16.54
CA ASP A 245 2.67 12.78 17.85
C ASP A 245 3.72 11.87 18.50
N TRP A 246 4.98 12.29 18.54
CA TRP A 246 6.05 11.47 19.14
C TRP A 246 6.16 11.66 20.66
N SER A 247 5.51 12.68 21.23
CA SER A 247 5.46 12.87 22.68
C SER A 247 4.35 12.05 23.32
N ASP A 248 3.24 11.87 22.61
CA ASP A 248 2.14 10.98 22.96
C ASP A 248 1.70 10.14 21.75
N PRO A 249 2.48 9.12 21.36
CA PRO A 249 2.20 8.28 20.19
C PRO A 249 0.91 7.44 20.29
N GLY A 250 0.10 7.60 21.35
CA GLY A 250 -1.21 7.01 21.49
C GLY A 250 -2.38 8.01 21.48
N THR A 251 -2.14 9.32 21.36
CA THR A 251 -3.25 10.30 21.23
C THR A 251 -4.01 10.10 19.92
N GLN A 252 -5.30 10.36 19.97
CA GLN A 252 -6.11 10.43 18.76
C GLN A 252 -5.84 11.79 18.11
N VAL A 253 -5.38 11.77 16.86
CA VAL A 253 -5.19 12.98 16.07
C VAL A 253 -6.40 13.19 15.16
N THR A 254 -6.92 14.42 15.13
CA THR A 254 -8.02 14.83 14.28
C THR A 254 -7.56 15.79 13.17
N TYR A 255 -8.20 15.75 12.01
CA TYR A 255 -7.80 16.51 10.82
C TYR A 255 -8.91 17.45 10.33
N THR A 256 -8.56 18.66 9.91
CA THR A 256 -9.52 19.64 9.37
C THR A 256 -8.91 20.45 8.23
N ILE A 257 -9.67 20.69 7.14
CA ILE A 257 -9.27 21.65 6.11
C ILE A 257 -9.62 23.05 6.62
N THR A 258 -8.60 23.85 6.92
CA THR A 258 -8.72 25.19 7.50
C THR A 258 -8.48 26.32 6.48
N GLY A 259 -8.03 25.99 5.27
CA GLY A 259 -7.78 26.97 4.20
C GLY A 259 -7.71 26.35 2.81
N GLY A 260 -7.77 27.21 1.77
CA GLY A 260 -7.58 26.80 0.37
C GLY A 260 -8.77 26.12 -0.33
N ASN A 261 -9.91 25.98 0.36
CA ASN A 261 -11.07 25.21 -0.10
C ASN A 261 -12.38 26.04 -0.15
N ALA A 262 -12.31 27.29 -0.60
CA ALA A 262 -13.45 28.22 -0.55
C ALA A 262 -14.64 27.81 -1.45
N ASP A 263 -14.38 27.04 -2.51
CA ASP A 263 -15.40 26.47 -3.40
C ASP A 263 -15.98 25.14 -2.88
N GLY A 264 -15.47 24.64 -1.75
CA GLY A 264 -15.91 23.39 -1.14
C GLY A 264 -15.61 22.16 -1.99
N ALA A 265 -14.60 22.23 -2.88
CA ALA A 265 -14.25 21.15 -3.79
C ALA A 265 -13.79 19.86 -3.09
N PHE A 266 -13.22 20.00 -1.88
CA PHE A 266 -12.66 18.91 -1.10
C PHE A 266 -13.35 18.76 0.26
N ILE A 267 -13.39 17.53 0.76
CA ILE A 267 -13.79 17.20 2.14
C ILE A 267 -12.68 16.36 2.77
N ILE A 268 -12.55 16.42 4.10
CA ILE A 268 -11.59 15.59 4.85
C ILE A 268 -12.32 14.80 5.92
N ASP A 269 -11.98 13.51 6.03
CA ASP A 269 -12.39 12.70 7.17
C ASP A 269 -11.55 13.09 8.40
N PRO A 270 -12.19 13.56 9.49
CA PRO A 270 -11.47 14.14 10.60
C PRO A 270 -10.73 13.12 11.46
N LEU A 271 -10.92 11.81 11.29
CA LEU A 271 -10.23 10.80 12.11
C LEU A 271 -9.12 10.08 11.34
N THR A 272 -9.30 9.94 10.03
CA THR A 272 -8.42 9.14 9.17
C THR A 272 -7.52 9.98 8.28
N GLY A 273 -7.76 11.30 8.21
CA GLY A 273 -7.02 12.24 7.37
C GLY A 273 -7.26 12.07 5.87
N VAL A 274 -8.28 11.29 5.47
CA VAL A 274 -8.58 11.02 4.06
C VAL A 274 -9.26 12.24 3.44
N ILE A 275 -8.62 12.84 2.43
CA ILE A 275 -9.18 13.91 1.61
C ILE A 275 -9.90 13.30 0.41
N ARG A 276 -11.13 13.73 0.17
CA ARG A 276 -11.95 13.34 -0.97
C ARG A 276 -12.44 14.53 -1.77
N ARG A 277 -12.86 14.27 -3.00
CA ARG A 277 -13.71 15.17 -3.75
C ARG A 277 -15.07 15.28 -3.05
N ASN A 278 -15.60 16.49 -2.95
CA ASN A 278 -16.97 16.69 -2.49
C ASN A 278 -17.96 16.07 -3.48
N PRO A 279 -18.89 15.18 -3.07
CA PRO A 279 -19.87 14.56 -3.96
C PRO A 279 -20.76 15.56 -4.72
N ALA A 280 -20.96 16.77 -4.20
CA ALA A 280 -21.67 17.84 -4.90
C ALA A 280 -20.92 18.38 -6.14
N ILE A 281 -19.65 18.02 -6.30
CA ILE A 281 -18.76 18.47 -7.37
C ILE A 281 -18.55 17.34 -8.37
N ALA A 282 -19.12 17.49 -9.56
CA ALA A 282 -19.10 16.46 -10.60
C ALA A 282 -17.69 16.18 -11.15
N LEU A 283 -16.83 17.20 -11.22
CA LEU A 283 -15.42 17.13 -11.61
C LEU A 283 -14.63 18.16 -10.81
N LEU A 284 -13.47 17.78 -10.28
CA LEU A 284 -12.58 18.74 -9.64
C LEU A 284 -12.09 19.79 -10.66
N PRO A 285 -12.00 21.07 -10.29
CA PRO A 285 -11.40 22.09 -11.16
C PRO A 285 -9.95 21.73 -11.49
N VAL A 286 -9.60 21.68 -12.77
CA VAL A 286 -8.24 21.42 -13.25
C VAL A 286 -7.30 22.56 -12.82
N GLY A 287 -6.08 22.20 -12.44
CA GLY A 287 -5.04 23.13 -11.98
C GLY A 287 -4.52 22.81 -10.59
N THR A 288 -3.66 23.71 -10.07
CA THR A 288 -3.09 23.60 -8.73
C THR A 288 -4.05 24.13 -7.67
N ARG A 289 -4.28 23.36 -6.61
CA ARG A 289 -4.93 23.79 -5.38
C ARG A 289 -4.00 23.57 -4.20
N VAL A 290 -3.96 24.50 -3.26
CA VAL A 290 -3.18 24.35 -2.02
C VAL A 290 -4.16 24.42 -0.86
N LEU A 291 -4.38 23.28 -0.20
CA LEU A 291 -5.21 23.20 1.00
C LEU A 291 -4.35 23.43 2.23
N THR A 292 -4.84 24.22 3.18
CA THR A 292 -4.27 24.25 4.54
C THR A 292 -5.01 23.23 5.38
N VAL A 293 -4.30 22.24 5.91
CA VAL A 293 -4.88 21.19 6.77
C VAL A 293 -4.26 21.26 8.15
N THR A 294 -5.09 21.18 9.18
CA THR A 294 -4.68 21.19 10.59
C THR A 294 -4.87 19.80 11.19
N ALA A 295 -3.82 19.26 11.82
CA ALA A 295 -3.86 18.06 12.65
C ALA A 295 -3.83 18.47 14.14
N THR A 296 -4.73 17.95 14.97
CA THR A 296 -4.85 18.30 16.39
C THR A 296 -4.94 17.05 17.24
N ASP A 297 -4.08 16.91 18.25
CA ASP A 297 -4.18 15.83 19.23
C ASP A 297 -5.37 16.03 20.18
N ASN A 298 -5.70 15.00 20.94
CA ASN A 298 -6.72 15.06 21.98
C ASN A 298 -6.14 15.28 23.39
N GLY A 299 -4.94 15.87 23.48
CA GLY A 299 -4.28 16.21 24.73
C GLY A 299 -5.03 17.29 25.53
N THR A 300 -4.61 17.52 26.78
CA THR A 300 -5.13 18.63 27.60
C THR A 300 -3.95 19.39 28.23
N PRO A 301 -3.55 20.56 27.66
CA PRO A 301 -4.14 21.23 26.49
C PRO A 301 -3.89 20.48 25.19
N ALA A 302 -4.79 20.63 24.22
CA ALA A 302 -4.62 20.07 22.87
C ALA A 302 -3.57 20.86 22.09
N LEU A 303 -2.72 20.16 21.35
CA LEU A 303 -1.72 20.77 20.47
C LEU A 303 -1.99 20.39 19.01
N SER A 304 -1.55 21.25 18.10
CA SER A 304 -1.87 21.13 16.69
C SER A 304 -0.72 21.58 15.80
N ASP A 305 -0.69 21.02 14.59
CA ASP A 305 0.21 21.43 13.51
C ASP A 305 -0.56 21.61 12.20
N THR A 306 0.00 22.35 11.26
CA THR A 306 -0.64 22.67 9.97
C THR A 306 0.27 22.41 8.79
N ALA A 307 -0.27 21.78 7.75
CA ALA A 307 0.43 21.49 6.51
C ALA A 307 -0.26 22.10 5.28
N ALA A 308 0.54 22.40 4.27
CA ALA A 308 0.11 22.76 2.92
C ALA A 308 0.04 21.49 2.05
N ILE A 309 -1.17 21.13 1.63
CA ILE A 309 -1.43 20.00 0.73
C ILE A 309 -1.67 20.54 -0.67
N THR A 310 -0.65 20.42 -1.53
CA THR A 310 -0.68 20.87 -2.92
C THR A 310 -1.25 19.77 -3.82
N ILE A 311 -2.45 19.99 -4.33
CA ILE A 311 -3.17 19.07 -5.20
C ILE A 311 -3.08 19.59 -6.65
N GLN A 312 -2.44 18.82 -7.50
CA GLN A 312 -2.31 19.04 -8.94
C GLN A 312 -3.40 18.25 -9.65
N VAL A 313 -4.51 18.92 -9.98
CA VAL A 313 -5.65 18.29 -10.63
C VAL A 313 -5.44 18.30 -12.15
N GLN A 314 -5.38 17.11 -12.76
CA GLN A 314 -5.27 16.92 -14.20
C GLN A 314 -6.62 16.57 -14.83
N LYS A 315 -6.84 16.99 -16.07
CA LYS A 315 -8.00 16.52 -16.85
C LYS A 315 -7.79 15.04 -17.20
N VAL A 316 -8.82 14.22 -16.98
CA VAL A 316 -8.88 12.86 -17.57
C VAL A 316 -8.95 12.96 -19.10
N GLY A 317 -8.01 12.32 -19.78
CA GLY A 317 -8.07 12.09 -21.22
C GLY A 317 -8.69 10.73 -21.55
N LEU A 318 -8.06 9.65 -21.11
CA LEU A 318 -8.45 8.26 -21.41
C LEU A 318 -8.55 7.43 -20.13
N LYS A 319 -9.40 6.40 -20.14
CA LYS A 319 -9.38 5.31 -19.16
C LYS A 319 -8.22 4.37 -19.49
N ARG A 320 -7.47 3.94 -18.49
CA ARG A 320 -6.45 2.89 -18.58
C ARG A 320 -6.91 1.67 -17.80
N GLU A 321 -6.83 0.51 -18.41
CA GLU A 321 -7.12 -0.79 -17.80
C GLU A 321 -5.92 -1.69 -18.00
N VAL A 322 -5.52 -2.44 -16.97
CA VAL A 322 -4.35 -3.32 -17.01
C VAL A 322 -4.68 -4.68 -16.40
N TRP A 323 -4.22 -5.75 -17.06
CA TRP A 323 -4.31 -7.14 -16.64
C TRP A 323 -2.90 -7.73 -16.55
N THR A 324 -2.50 -8.14 -15.37
CA THR A 324 -1.16 -8.65 -15.03
C THR A 324 -1.11 -10.17 -15.05
N GLY A 325 0.09 -10.75 -15.14
CA GLY A 325 0.31 -12.19 -15.14
C GLY A 325 -0.20 -12.89 -16.41
N ILE A 326 -0.28 -12.17 -17.53
CA ILE A 326 -0.55 -12.76 -18.85
C ILE A 326 0.81 -12.92 -19.53
N GLY A 327 1.27 -14.16 -19.69
CA GLY A 327 2.54 -14.47 -20.36
C GLY A 327 2.54 -14.16 -21.86
N GLY A 328 3.71 -14.32 -22.49
CA GLY A 328 3.90 -14.09 -23.93
C GLY A 328 3.94 -12.61 -24.31
N ASN A 329 4.00 -12.29 -25.59
CA ASN A 329 4.17 -10.92 -26.09
C ASN A 329 3.22 -10.54 -27.22
N THR A 330 2.17 -11.34 -27.45
CA THR A 330 1.21 -11.13 -28.54
C THR A 330 -0.16 -10.66 -28.05
N LEU A 331 -0.85 -9.86 -28.87
CA LEU A 331 -2.21 -9.42 -28.57
C LEU A 331 -3.24 -10.57 -28.61
N ALA A 332 -2.92 -11.66 -29.32
CA ALA A 332 -3.73 -12.88 -29.29
C ALA A 332 -3.74 -13.52 -27.88
N GLU A 333 -2.62 -13.47 -27.16
CA GLU A 333 -2.54 -13.96 -25.78
C GLU A 333 -3.29 -13.05 -24.82
N LEU A 334 -3.30 -11.73 -25.06
CA LEU A 334 -4.14 -10.80 -24.30
C LEU A 334 -5.62 -11.10 -24.53
N THR A 335 -6.07 -11.01 -25.79
CA THR A 335 -7.49 -11.09 -26.13
C THR A 335 -8.08 -12.48 -25.96
N GLY A 336 -7.25 -13.54 -26.04
CA GLY A 336 -7.62 -14.92 -25.75
C GLY A 336 -7.57 -15.29 -24.27
N SER A 337 -7.01 -14.45 -23.40
CA SER A 337 -6.93 -14.71 -21.97
C SER A 337 -8.26 -14.47 -21.27
N ILE A 338 -8.66 -15.38 -20.40
CA ILE A 338 -9.82 -15.20 -19.51
C ILE A 338 -9.68 -13.97 -18.60
N LYS A 339 -8.44 -13.54 -18.31
CA LYS A 339 -8.21 -12.31 -17.54
C LYS A 339 -8.74 -11.09 -18.27
N PHE A 340 -8.53 -10.99 -19.59
CA PHE A 340 -9.00 -9.85 -20.38
C PHE A 340 -10.53 -9.73 -20.42
N THR A 341 -11.24 -10.86 -20.27
CA THR A 341 -12.71 -10.88 -20.14
C THR A 341 -13.20 -10.59 -18.72
N ASN A 342 -12.33 -10.68 -17.71
CA ASN A 342 -12.60 -10.34 -16.33
C ASN A 342 -12.31 -8.85 -16.04
N PRO A 343 -12.76 -8.32 -14.89
CA PRO A 343 -12.34 -6.99 -14.45
C PRO A 343 -10.81 -6.85 -14.45
N PRO A 344 -10.27 -5.70 -14.88
CA PRO A 344 -8.84 -5.46 -14.89
C PRO A 344 -8.26 -5.39 -13.47
N ASP A 345 -7.02 -5.88 -13.31
CA ASP A 345 -6.27 -5.80 -12.05
C ASP A 345 -6.02 -4.34 -11.62
N PHE A 346 -5.95 -3.43 -12.59
CA PHE A 346 -5.86 -2.00 -12.36
C PHE A 346 -6.77 -1.23 -13.31
N THR A 347 -7.48 -0.24 -12.78
CA THR A 347 -8.18 0.80 -13.54
C THR A 347 -7.69 2.17 -13.09
N GLY A 348 -7.34 3.02 -14.05
CA GLY A 348 -6.96 4.41 -13.81
C GLY A 348 -7.22 5.29 -15.02
N TYR A 349 -6.53 6.42 -15.09
CA TYR A 349 -6.66 7.37 -16.19
C TYR A 349 -5.30 7.79 -16.73
N ALA A 350 -5.30 8.25 -17.99
CA ALA A 350 -4.18 8.91 -18.62
C ALA A 350 -4.60 10.31 -19.07
N SER A 351 -3.71 11.29 -18.91
CA SER A 351 -3.95 12.65 -19.40
C SER A 351 -3.80 12.70 -20.92
N GLY A 352 -2.71 12.17 -21.48
CA GLY A 352 -2.53 12.02 -22.93
C GLY A 352 -2.72 10.59 -23.42
N PHE A 353 -2.62 10.38 -24.73
CA PHE A 353 -2.60 9.04 -25.33
C PHE A 353 -1.21 8.40 -25.24
N GLN A 354 -0.64 8.41 -24.04
CA GLN A 354 0.64 7.80 -23.73
C GLN A 354 0.65 7.38 -22.27
N VAL A 355 1.23 6.22 -21.99
CA VAL A 355 1.48 5.72 -20.64
C VAL A 355 2.93 5.22 -20.52
N PRO A 356 3.56 5.37 -19.34
CA PRO A 356 4.82 4.72 -19.05
C PRO A 356 4.61 3.21 -18.86
N GLY A 357 5.72 2.49 -18.78
CA GLY A 357 5.68 1.07 -18.44
C GLY A 357 5.02 0.78 -17.10
N TYR A 358 4.50 -0.44 -16.97
CA TYR A 358 3.74 -0.95 -15.86
C TYR A 358 4.48 -2.11 -15.16
N SER A 359 4.63 -3.25 -15.83
CA SER A 359 5.32 -4.44 -15.33
C SER A 359 5.57 -5.44 -16.47
N ASP A 360 6.39 -6.47 -16.24
CA ASP A 360 6.43 -7.61 -17.16
C ASP A 360 5.12 -8.42 -17.12
N ASN A 361 4.84 -9.12 -18.22
CA ASN A 361 3.72 -10.04 -18.43
C ASN A 361 2.36 -9.42 -18.14
N HIS A 362 2.08 -8.26 -18.76
CA HIS A 362 0.78 -7.61 -18.65
C HIS A 362 0.18 -7.36 -20.03
N GLY A 363 -1.13 -7.14 -20.07
CA GLY A 363 -1.80 -6.46 -21.17
C GLY A 363 -2.53 -5.23 -20.67
N GLN A 364 -2.72 -4.24 -21.53
CA GLN A 364 -3.40 -3.01 -21.18
C GLN A 364 -4.28 -2.48 -22.32
N ARG A 365 -5.29 -1.71 -21.93
CA ARG A 365 -6.17 -0.95 -22.82
C ARG A 365 -6.22 0.50 -22.39
N LEU A 366 -5.96 1.42 -23.32
CA LEU A 366 -6.33 2.82 -23.18
C LEU A 366 -7.55 3.07 -24.03
N SER A 367 -8.61 3.66 -23.48
CA SER A 367 -9.85 3.92 -24.23
C SER A 367 -10.56 5.20 -23.80
N GLY A 368 -11.28 5.81 -24.74
CA GLY A 368 -12.05 7.02 -24.52
C GLY A 368 -12.50 7.62 -25.84
N TYR A 369 -12.55 8.95 -25.89
CA TYR A 369 -13.05 9.68 -27.04
C TYR A 369 -12.03 10.71 -27.51
N LEU A 370 -11.79 10.72 -28.81
CA LEU A 370 -11.11 11.80 -29.50
C LEU A 370 -12.14 12.89 -29.84
N VAL A 371 -11.79 14.14 -29.51
CA VAL A 371 -12.54 15.34 -29.89
C VAL A 371 -11.60 16.24 -30.69
N PRO A 372 -11.68 16.22 -32.04
CA PRO A 372 -10.83 17.03 -32.89
C PRO A 372 -11.08 18.53 -32.63
N PRO A 373 -10.05 19.38 -32.54
CA PRO A 373 -10.23 20.82 -32.40
C PRO A 373 -10.59 21.52 -33.71
N THR A 374 -10.26 20.91 -34.86
CA THR A 374 -10.45 21.50 -36.19
C THR A 374 -10.96 20.44 -37.15
N THR A 375 -11.94 20.79 -37.99
CA THR A 375 -12.41 19.89 -39.04
C THR A 375 -11.32 19.71 -40.09
N GLY A 376 -11.04 18.46 -40.46
CA GLY A 376 -10.12 18.15 -41.55
C GLY A 376 -9.56 16.75 -41.49
N THR A 377 -8.46 16.53 -42.20
CA THR A 377 -7.84 15.21 -42.33
C THR A 377 -6.75 15.00 -41.30
N TYR A 378 -6.83 13.89 -40.58
CA TYR A 378 -5.90 13.48 -39.56
C TYR A 378 -5.19 12.18 -39.92
N THR A 379 -3.92 12.08 -39.54
CA THR A 379 -3.13 10.84 -39.62
C THR A 379 -2.69 10.47 -38.21
N PHE A 380 -2.70 9.17 -37.89
CA PHE A 380 -2.38 8.64 -36.56
C PHE A 380 -1.19 7.70 -36.61
N TRP A 381 -0.46 7.58 -35.49
CA TRP A 381 0.63 6.65 -35.31
C TRP A 381 0.58 5.97 -33.94
N ILE A 382 1.03 4.72 -33.85
CA ILE A 382 1.21 3.98 -32.59
C ILE A 382 2.67 3.56 -32.41
N ALA A 383 3.17 3.60 -31.17
CA ALA A 383 4.46 3.05 -30.75
C ALA A 383 4.27 2.27 -29.45
N SER A 384 4.78 1.04 -29.40
CA SER A 384 4.65 0.16 -28.23
C SER A 384 5.80 -0.85 -28.12
N ASP A 385 5.93 -1.44 -26.93
CA ASP A 385 6.87 -2.51 -26.59
C ASP A 385 6.21 -3.44 -25.55
N ASP A 386 5.72 -4.63 -25.89
CA ASP A 386 5.70 -5.31 -27.19
C ASP A 386 4.48 -4.94 -28.07
N GLU A 387 3.67 -5.92 -28.50
CA GLU A 387 2.66 -5.76 -29.55
C GLU A 387 1.57 -4.76 -29.16
N GLY A 388 1.17 -3.93 -30.13
CA GLY A 388 0.15 -2.91 -29.94
C GLY A 388 -0.75 -2.73 -31.15
N GLU A 389 -2.01 -2.36 -30.90
CA GLU A 389 -2.98 -2.01 -31.93
C GLU A 389 -3.73 -0.74 -31.56
N LEU A 390 -3.98 0.11 -32.57
CA LEU A 390 -4.77 1.33 -32.46
C LEU A 390 -6.07 1.19 -33.24
N TRP A 391 -7.18 1.54 -32.60
CA TRP A 391 -8.52 1.46 -33.15
C TRP A 391 -9.24 2.79 -33.00
N ILE A 392 -9.95 3.21 -34.05
CA ILE A 392 -10.84 4.38 -34.01
C ILE A 392 -12.19 4.04 -34.62
N SER A 393 -13.25 4.58 -34.04
CA SER A 393 -14.60 4.52 -34.58
C SER A 393 -14.90 5.68 -35.51
N SER A 394 -15.83 5.44 -36.45
CA SER A 394 -16.38 6.50 -37.30
C SER A 394 -17.28 7.48 -36.54
N ASP A 395 -17.65 7.16 -35.29
CA ASP A 395 -18.51 7.96 -34.43
C ASP A 395 -18.22 7.65 -32.94
N ALA A 396 -19.10 8.11 -32.04
CA ALA A 396 -18.99 7.85 -30.61
C ALA A 396 -19.29 6.39 -30.21
N ASN A 397 -19.81 5.55 -31.11
CA ASN A 397 -20.15 4.17 -30.80
C ASN A 397 -18.92 3.26 -31.00
N PRO A 398 -18.38 2.60 -29.95
CA PRO A 398 -17.22 1.73 -30.10
C PRO A 398 -17.48 0.50 -30.97
N ALA A 399 -18.74 0.11 -31.21
CA ALA A 399 -19.06 -1.00 -32.10
C ALA A 399 -18.61 -0.74 -33.55
N ASN A 400 -18.45 0.53 -33.93
CA ASN A 400 -18.05 0.94 -35.28
C ASN A 400 -16.52 1.10 -35.43
N LYS A 401 -15.73 0.73 -34.41
CA LYS A 401 -14.27 0.87 -34.43
C LYS A 401 -13.61 -0.03 -35.46
N LYS A 402 -12.55 0.49 -36.07
CA LYS A 402 -11.68 -0.23 -37.00
C LYS A 402 -10.23 -0.04 -36.60
N ARG A 403 -9.41 -1.08 -36.82
CA ARG A 403 -7.97 -1.00 -36.60
C ARG A 403 -7.37 -0.08 -37.64
N ILE A 404 -6.57 0.89 -37.20
CA ILE A 404 -5.95 1.90 -38.05
C ILE A 404 -4.43 1.93 -37.93
N GLY A 405 -3.84 1.26 -36.95
CA GLY A 405 -2.39 1.12 -36.81
C GLY A 405 -2.03 -0.04 -35.90
N PHE A 406 -0.81 -0.56 -36.02
CA PHE A 406 -0.29 -1.64 -35.18
C PHE A 406 1.25 -1.65 -35.12
N VAL A 407 1.78 -2.29 -34.10
CA VAL A 407 3.20 -2.65 -33.92
C VAL A 407 3.27 -4.16 -33.70
N ASN A 408 4.13 -4.84 -34.45
CA ASN A 408 4.46 -6.25 -34.23
C ASN A 408 5.78 -6.35 -33.45
N GLY A 409 5.82 -7.10 -32.35
CA GLY A 409 6.96 -7.03 -31.43
C GLY A 409 7.05 -5.64 -30.83
N TRP A 410 8.18 -4.95 -30.97
CA TRP A 410 8.42 -3.66 -30.31
C TRP A 410 9.05 -2.60 -31.23
N VAL A 411 8.94 -1.34 -30.81
CA VAL A 411 9.68 -0.18 -31.33
C VAL A 411 10.18 0.67 -30.16
N ASN A 412 11.06 1.66 -30.38
CA ASN A 412 11.43 2.57 -29.29
C ASN A 412 10.30 3.56 -28.96
N PRO A 413 10.28 4.12 -27.73
CA PRO A 413 9.34 5.17 -27.35
C PRO A 413 9.25 6.31 -28.36
N GLN A 414 8.02 6.60 -28.82
CA GLN A 414 7.71 7.64 -29.80
C GLN A 414 8.42 7.49 -31.16
N GLN A 415 8.86 6.28 -31.52
CA GLN A 415 9.44 5.99 -32.83
C GLN A 415 8.34 5.68 -33.86
N TRP A 416 7.79 6.70 -34.52
CA TRP A 416 6.56 6.60 -35.33
C TRP A 416 6.69 5.90 -36.71
N GLY A 417 7.90 5.63 -37.19
CA GLY A 417 8.14 5.18 -38.58
C GLY A 417 9.07 3.97 -38.70
N ALA A 418 9.21 3.16 -37.65
CA ALA A 418 10.05 1.97 -37.67
C ALA A 418 9.41 0.80 -38.44
N GLN A 419 8.08 0.71 -38.38
CA GLN A 419 7.31 -0.35 -39.04
C GLN A 419 6.19 0.27 -39.88
N GLN A 420 5.92 -0.34 -41.04
CA GLN A 420 4.87 0.14 -41.95
C GLN A 420 3.48 0.16 -41.31
N GLY A 421 3.22 -0.76 -40.36
CA GLY A 421 1.94 -0.88 -39.66
C GLY A 421 1.59 0.25 -38.70
N GLN A 422 2.57 1.08 -38.30
CA GLN A 422 2.36 2.08 -37.24
C GLN A 422 1.45 3.22 -37.67
N GLN A 423 1.45 3.57 -38.96
CA GLN A 423 0.79 4.75 -39.51
C GLN A 423 -0.59 4.41 -40.08
N SER A 424 -1.60 5.22 -39.72
CA SER A 424 -2.92 5.13 -40.34
C SER A 424 -2.95 5.75 -41.73
N VAL A 425 -3.98 5.37 -42.50
CA VAL A 425 -4.44 6.22 -43.61
C VAL A 425 -4.92 7.57 -43.08
N ALA A 426 -5.06 8.55 -43.98
CA ALA A 426 -5.72 9.81 -43.68
C ALA A 426 -7.21 9.59 -43.35
N ILE A 427 -7.68 10.13 -42.22
CA ILE A 427 -9.05 10.01 -41.71
C ILE A 427 -9.66 11.41 -41.59
N ALA A 428 -10.80 11.63 -42.23
CA ALA A 428 -11.54 12.89 -42.09
C ALA A 428 -12.31 12.90 -40.77
N LEU A 429 -12.13 13.95 -39.97
CA LEU A 429 -12.79 14.15 -38.69
C LEU A 429 -13.36 15.57 -38.59
N GLU A 430 -14.46 15.71 -37.85
CA GLU A 430 -15.15 16.98 -37.65
C GLU A 430 -14.82 17.57 -36.28
N ALA A 431 -14.61 18.89 -36.23
CA ALA A 431 -14.34 19.58 -34.98
C ALA A 431 -15.48 19.38 -33.97
N GLY A 432 -15.12 19.15 -32.70
CA GLY A 432 -16.08 18.99 -31.60
C GLY A 432 -16.90 17.70 -31.61
N HIS A 433 -16.76 16.85 -32.63
CA HIS A 433 -17.41 15.55 -32.66
C HIS A 433 -16.64 14.51 -31.84
N TYR A 434 -17.38 13.62 -31.19
CA TYR A 434 -16.82 12.53 -30.39
C TYR A 434 -16.60 11.29 -31.26
N TYR A 435 -15.36 10.80 -31.28
CA TYR A 435 -14.99 9.54 -31.93
C TYR A 435 -14.41 8.59 -30.90
N TYR A 436 -14.98 7.40 -30.75
CA TYR A 436 -14.39 6.41 -29.85
C TYR A 436 -13.00 6.01 -30.34
N ILE A 437 -12.02 5.98 -29.44
CA ILE A 437 -10.65 5.61 -29.76
C ILE A 437 -10.08 4.72 -28.65
N GLU A 438 -9.34 3.69 -29.03
CA GLU A 438 -8.64 2.82 -28.07
C GLU A 438 -7.31 2.32 -28.63
N ALA A 439 -6.39 1.99 -27.73
CA ALA A 439 -5.23 1.18 -28.06
C ALA A 439 -5.14 -0.02 -27.12
N LEU A 440 -4.83 -1.18 -27.69
CA LEU A 440 -4.50 -2.41 -26.98
C LEU A 440 -3.00 -2.63 -27.01
N HIS A 441 -2.45 -3.17 -25.94
CA HIS A 441 -1.03 -3.46 -25.81
C HIS A 441 -0.78 -4.72 -24.99
N LYS A 442 0.13 -5.58 -25.46
CA LYS A 442 0.64 -6.72 -24.71
C LYS A 442 2.14 -6.54 -24.50
N ASN A 443 2.58 -6.63 -23.25
CA ASN A 443 4.00 -6.70 -22.90
C ASN A 443 4.37 -8.08 -22.36
N GLY A 444 5.46 -8.65 -22.86
CA GLY A 444 6.12 -9.84 -22.34
C GLY A 444 7.14 -9.50 -21.27
N SER A 445 8.41 -9.52 -21.62
CA SER A 445 9.52 -9.24 -20.70
C SER A 445 10.43 -8.19 -21.29
N GLY A 446 10.93 -7.25 -20.47
CA GLY A 446 11.95 -6.29 -20.91
C GLY A 446 11.46 -4.84 -20.86
N GLY A 447 11.52 -4.15 -22.00
CA GLY A 447 11.00 -2.78 -22.12
C GLY A 447 9.47 -2.76 -22.13
N ASP A 448 8.89 -1.60 -21.84
CA ASP A 448 7.43 -1.40 -21.84
C ASP A 448 7.07 0.06 -22.10
N HIS A 449 6.29 0.31 -23.14
CA HIS A 449 5.57 1.57 -23.30
C HIS A 449 4.38 1.44 -24.27
N LEU A 450 3.48 2.42 -24.24
CA LEU A 450 2.47 2.61 -25.27
C LEU A 450 2.22 4.11 -25.49
N ALA A 451 2.28 4.56 -26.74
CA ALA A 451 2.00 5.93 -27.14
C ALA A 451 1.29 6.01 -28.50
N VAL A 452 0.40 6.99 -28.64
CA VAL A 452 -0.31 7.30 -29.89
C VAL A 452 -0.14 8.78 -30.23
N ALA A 453 0.29 9.03 -31.46
CA ALA A 453 0.44 10.37 -32.01
C ALA A 453 -0.57 10.65 -33.12
N TRP A 454 -0.76 11.93 -33.41
CA TRP A 454 -1.55 12.40 -34.54
C TRP A 454 -0.93 13.62 -35.20
N GLN A 455 -1.38 13.90 -36.41
CA GLN A 455 -1.08 15.10 -37.18
C GLN A 455 -2.37 15.51 -37.89
N GLY A 456 -2.64 16.81 -37.98
CA GLY A 456 -3.85 17.33 -38.61
C GLY A 456 -3.76 18.84 -38.88
N PRO A 457 -4.87 19.50 -39.23
CA PRO A 457 -4.89 20.93 -39.53
C PRO A 457 -4.36 21.76 -38.36
N GLY A 458 -3.20 22.41 -38.55
CA GLY A 458 -2.54 23.23 -37.53
C GLY A 458 -1.87 22.46 -36.40
N ILE A 459 -1.73 21.13 -36.51
CA ILE A 459 -1.15 20.26 -35.49
C ILE A 459 0.05 19.52 -36.08
N ASN A 460 1.23 19.73 -35.51
CA ASN A 460 2.43 18.95 -35.83
C ASN A 460 2.33 17.53 -35.26
N GLN A 461 3.03 16.57 -35.88
CA GLN A 461 3.07 15.20 -35.39
C GLN A 461 3.52 15.15 -33.93
N GLY A 462 2.67 14.62 -33.06
CA GLY A 462 2.95 14.48 -31.64
C GLY A 462 1.87 13.69 -30.91
N VAL A 463 2.14 13.33 -29.66
CA VAL A 463 1.22 12.57 -28.81
C VAL A 463 -0.09 13.33 -28.64
N ILE A 464 -1.22 12.62 -28.68
CA ILE A 464 -2.53 13.25 -28.54
C ILE A 464 -2.70 13.76 -27.10
N PRO A 465 -2.91 15.08 -26.90
CA PRO A 465 -3.01 15.67 -25.56
C PRO A 465 -4.40 15.52 -24.94
N SER A 466 -4.49 15.68 -23.62
CA SER A 466 -5.76 15.67 -22.86
C SER A 466 -6.79 16.69 -23.35
N THR A 467 -6.35 17.76 -24.00
CA THR A 467 -7.24 18.80 -24.56
C THR A 467 -8.09 18.27 -25.71
N SER A 468 -7.65 17.22 -26.39
CA SER A 468 -8.36 16.58 -27.51
C SER A 468 -8.92 15.21 -27.14
N LEU A 469 -8.82 14.81 -25.87
CA LEU A 469 -9.30 13.52 -25.37
C LEU A 469 -10.32 13.75 -24.26
N GLU A 470 -11.35 12.92 -24.26
CA GLU A 470 -12.39 12.93 -23.23
C GLU A 470 -12.81 11.52 -22.84
N TYR A 471 -13.24 11.40 -21.59
CA TYR A 471 -13.91 10.22 -21.07
C TYR A 471 -15.20 10.67 -20.36
N PRO A 472 -16.31 10.93 -21.08
CA PRO A 472 -17.52 11.51 -20.52
C PRO A 472 -18.51 10.44 -19.99
N ASP A 473 -19.26 10.77 -18.93
CA ASP A 473 -20.15 9.84 -18.22
C ASP A 473 -21.44 9.49 -18.97
N ASN A 474 -21.85 10.35 -19.91
CA ASN A 474 -23.10 10.23 -20.66
C ASN A 474 -22.97 9.48 -21.99
N LEU A 475 -21.75 9.34 -22.53
CA LEU A 475 -21.48 8.60 -23.77
C LEU A 475 -20.94 7.19 -23.53
N ARG A 476 -20.85 6.77 -22.25
CA ARG A 476 -20.32 5.45 -21.88
C ARG A 476 -20.94 4.36 -22.77
N PRO A 477 -20.13 3.53 -23.44
CA PRO A 477 -20.64 2.33 -24.07
C PRO A 477 -21.22 1.42 -22.98
N GLY A 478 -22.55 1.32 -22.94
CA GLY A 478 -23.26 0.39 -22.07
C GLY A 478 -23.50 0.80 -20.62
N LEU A 479 -23.27 2.07 -20.21
CA LEU A 479 -23.41 2.47 -18.80
C LEU A 479 -24.22 3.76 -18.61
N GLN A 480 -25.55 3.67 -18.77
CA GLN A 480 -26.42 4.48 -17.92
C GLN A 480 -26.28 3.93 -16.50
N ARG A 481 -25.67 4.71 -15.59
CA ARG A 481 -25.55 4.44 -14.14
C ARG A 481 -25.24 2.97 -13.82
N GLU A 482 -23.96 2.64 -13.79
CA GLU A 482 -23.44 1.43 -13.14
C GLU A 482 -23.57 1.57 -11.61
N PHE A 483 -24.81 1.63 -11.11
CA PHE A 483 -25.10 0.88 -9.91
C PHE A 483 -25.37 -0.54 -10.42
N PHE A 484 -24.57 -1.51 -10.00
CA PHE A 484 -24.91 -2.91 -10.17
C PHE A 484 -26.21 -3.19 -9.41
N ASN A 485 -27.36 -2.90 -10.03
CA ASN A 485 -28.59 -3.60 -9.73
C ASN A 485 -28.61 -4.81 -10.66
N SER A 486 -28.04 -5.91 -10.18
CA SER A 486 -28.05 -7.20 -10.87
C SER A 486 -29.51 -7.67 -11.04
N SER A 487 -30.09 -7.44 -12.21
CA SER A 487 -31.35 -8.09 -12.61
C SER A 487 -31.39 -8.58 -14.06
N SER A 488 -30.35 -8.41 -14.89
CA SER A 488 -30.30 -9.12 -16.17
C SER A 488 -29.81 -10.55 -15.97
N THR A 489 -30.74 -11.49 -15.96
CA THR A 489 -30.55 -12.93 -15.70
C THR A 489 -29.99 -13.74 -16.88
N THR A 490 -29.44 -13.11 -17.92
CA THR A 490 -28.95 -13.80 -19.12
C THR A 490 -27.45 -13.64 -19.32
N LYS A 491 -26.73 -14.77 -19.41
CA LYS A 491 -25.30 -14.83 -19.77
C LYS A 491 -25.08 -15.78 -20.95
N TRP A 492 -24.07 -15.49 -21.77
CA TRP A 492 -23.55 -16.42 -22.78
C TRP A 492 -22.67 -17.45 -22.09
N VAL A 493 -23.01 -18.73 -22.19
CA VAL A 493 -22.26 -19.83 -21.58
C VAL A 493 -22.07 -20.97 -22.56
N ASN A 494 -21.03 -21.79 -22.31
CA ASN A 494 -20.75 -22.97 -23.11
C ASN A 494 -21.63 -24.14 -22.64
N ASN A 495 -22.39 -24.74 -23.55
CA ASN A 495 -23.26 -25.88 -23.25
C ASN A 495 -22.43 -27.18 -23.17
N PRO A 496 -22.28 -27.82 -22.00
CA PRO A 496 -21.36 -28.95 -21.81
C PRO A 496 -21.75 -30.21 -22.61
N SER A 497 -23.00 -30.28 -23.07
CA SER A 497 -23.52 -31.43 -23.82
C SER A 497 -23.35 -31.31 -25.33
N THR A 498 -23.16 -30.10 -25.85
CA THR A 498 -23.07 -29.82 -27.30
C THR A 498 -21.77 -29.12 -27.70
N GLY A 499 -21.03 -28.55 -26.74
CA GLY A 499 -19.79 -27.81 -26.98
C GLY A 499 -19.99 -26.48 -27.75
N GLN A 500 -21.23 -26.01 -27.87
CA GLN A 500 -21.57 -24.74 -28.50
C GLN A 500 -21.98 -23.69 -27.46
N MET A 501 -21.74 -22.43 -27.81
CA MET A 501 -22.09 -21.27 -27.01
C MET A 501 -23.59 -20.96 -27.14
N GLU A 502 -24.30 -20.84 -26.02
CA GLU A 502 -25.73 -20.54 -25.97
C GLU A 502 -26.06 -19.54 -24.86
N TRP A 503 -27.20 -18.84 -24.99
CA TRP A 503 -27.72 -17.96 -23.96
C TRP A 503 -28.44 -18.77 -22.87
N SER A 504 -28.00 -18.67 -21.60
CA SER A 504 -28.68 -19.32 -20.47
C SER A 504 -29.29 -18.30 -19.51
N THR A 505 -30.40 -18.70 -18.85
CA THR A 505 -31.04 -17.95 -17.76
C THR A 505 -30.55 -18.47 -16.41
N ALA A 506 -30.14 -17.55 -15.54
CA ALA A 506 -29.24 -17.81 -14.41
C ALA A 506 -29.84 -18.60 -13.22
N THR A 507 -29.17 -19.69 -12.85
CA THR A 507 -29.09 -20.20 -11.45
C THR A 507 -27.66 -20.41 -10.95
N ALA A 508 -26.63 -20.11 -11.74
CA ALA A 508 -25.23 -20.28 -11.35
C ALA A 508 -24.46 -18.95 -11.39
N ASN A 509 -24.50 -18.20 -10.28
CA ASN A 509 -23.55 -17.12 -10.02
C ASN A 509 -22.25 -17.76 -9.48
N LEU A 510 -21.15 -17.66 -10.22
CA LEU A 510 -19.81 -17.95 -9.68
C LEU A 510 -19.37 -16.76 -8.82
N SER A 511 -19.11 -17.02 -7.54
CA SER A 511 -18.75 -16.08 -6.48
C SER A 511 -17.25 -15.76 -6.50
N GLU A 512 -16.87 -14.48 -6.59
CA GLU A 512 -15.50 -14.04 -6.25
C GLU A 512 -15.38 -13.91 -4.72
N GLY A 513 -14.57 -14.78 -4.10
CA GLY A 513 -14.35 -14.80 -2.65
C GLY A 513 -13.48 -13.63 -2.15
N PHE A 514 -13.59 -13.30 -0.85
CA PHE A 514 -12.73 -12.31 -0.21
C PHE A 514 -11.30 -12.84 0.01
N ALA A 515 -10.43 -12.71 -0.99
CA ALA A 515 -8.99 -12.95 -0.82
C ALA A 515 -8.25 -11.61 -0.66
N GLY A 516 -7.53 -11.38 0.46
CA GLY A 516 -6.67 -10.20 0.64
C GLY A 516 -6.43 -9.72 2.07
N THR A 517 -5.27 -9.09 2.29
CA THR A 517 -4.73 -8.55 3.54
C THR A 517 -5.44 -7.27 4.00
N GLY A 518 -5.95 -7.23 5.24
CA GLY A 518 -6.15 -6.04 6.07
C GLY A 518 -7.06 -4.88 5.62
N ALA A 519 -7.32 -4.73 4.33
CA ALA A 519 -8.02 -3.62 3.72
C ALA A 519 -8.86 -4.13 2.54
N LEU A 520 -10.04 -3.51 2.36
CA LEU A 520 -10.86 -3.77 1.17
C LEU A 520 -10.28 -3.12 -0.10
N ASN A 521 -9.41 -2.10 0.03
CA ASN A 521 -8.88 -1.27 -1.07
C ASN A 521 -7.33 -1.06 -1.07
N GLY A 522 -6.54 -1.99 -0.51
CA GLY A 522 -5.11 -2.07 -0.82
C GLY A 522 -4.16 -0.96 -0.32
N ASN A 523 -4.53 -0.10 0.64
CA ASN A 523 -3.67 1.01 1.09
C ASN A 523 -3.49 1.14 2.62
N SER A 524 -3.19 0.04 3.31
CA SER A 524 -2.56 0.12 4.63
C SER A 524 -1.69 -1.11 4.90
N ALA A 525 -0.40 -0.89 5.12
CA ALA A 525 0.48 -1.91 5.65
C ALA A 525 0.21 -2.12 7.15
N ALA A 526 0.28 -3.38 7.59
CA ALA A 526 0.65 -3.80 8.94
C ALA A 526 -0.38 -3.95 10.09
N ILE A 527 -1.71 -3.97 9.88
CA ILE A 527 -2.65 -4.29 10.99
C ILE A 527 -3.78 -5.20 10.51
N GLY A 528 -3.51 -6.51 10.46
CA GLY A 528 -4.46 -7.56 10.03
C GLY A 528 -3.97 -8.37 8.83
N LEU A 529 -3.06 -9.30 9.09
CA LEU A 529 -2.61 -10.33 8.15
C LEU A 529 -3.49 -11.54 8.43
N GLY A 530 -4.51 -11.73 7.59
CA GLY A 530 -5.44 -12.84 7.62
C GLY A 530 -6.41 -12.73 6.46
N ASN A 531 -6.83 -13.87 5.89
CA ASN A 531 -7.90 -13.88 4.90
C ASN A 531 -9.22 -13.52 5.60
N TRP A 532 -10.05 -12.75 4.91
CA TRP A 532 -11.40 -12.47 5.38
C TRP A 532 -12.21 -13.77 5.42
N GLY A 533 -12.77 -14.11 6.58
CA GLY A 533 -13.82 -15.10 6.68
C GLY A 533 -15.14 -14.46 6.28
N ALA A 534 -15.68 -14.79 5.11
CA ALA A 534 -16.96 -14.27 4.63
C ALA A 534 -17.99 -15.39 4.42
N SER A 535 -19.24 -15.11 4.78
CA SER A 535 -20.40 -15.93 4.40
C SER A 535 -20.70 -15.78 2.90
N THR A 536 -21.28 -16.81 2.27
CA THR A 536 -21.57 -16.89 0.81
C THR A 536 -22.42 -15.76 0.20
N ALA A 537 -23.02 -14.90 1.02
CA ALA A 537 -23.90 -13.81 0.58
C ALA A 537 -23.19 -12.45 0.36
N TRP A 538 -21.96 -12.27 0.86
CA TRP A 538 -21.14 -11.10 0.51
C TRP A 538 -20.21 -11.45 -0.66
N ASN A 539 -20.21 -10.63 -1.71
CA ASN A 539 -19.31 -10.73 -2.85
C ASN A 539 -18.37 -9.54 -2.89
N ARG A 540 -17.12 -9.72 -3.34
CA ARG A 540 -16.19 -8.62 -3.55
C ARG A 540 -16.10 -8.31 -5.05
N ASN A 541 -16.22 -7.04 -5.42
CA ASN A 541 -15.97 -6.53 -6.78
C ASN A 541 -15.15 -5.24 -6.69
N ASN A 542 -13.95 -5.20 -7.29
CA ASN A 542 -13.08 -4.00 -7.33
C ASN A 542 -12.89 -3.31 -5.96
N GLY A 543 -12.63 -4.11 -4.92
CA GLY A 543 -12.40 -3.60 -3.55
C GLY A 543 -13.64 -3.05 -2.83
N VAL A 544 -14.82 -3.25 -3.42
CA VAL A 544 -16.12 -3.02 -2.80
C VAL A 544 -16.74 -4.36 -2.42
N ALA A 545 -17.09 -4.53 -1.15
CA ALA A 545 -17.89 -5.64 -0.68
C ALA A 545 -19.37 -5.32 -0.91
N SER A 546 -20.09 -6.18 -1.62
CA SER A 546 -21.49 -5.99 -1.99
C SER A 546 -22.31 -7.19 -1.55
N LYS A 547 -23.46 -6.94 -0.92
CA LYS A 547 -24.45 -7.96 -0.61
C LYS A 547 -25.69 -7.76 -1.45
N THR A 548 -26.07 -8.77 -2.23
CA THR A 548 -27.16 -8.69 -3.22
C THR A 548 -28.31 -9.67 -2.96
N VAL A 549 -28.20 -10.51 -1.92
CA VAL A 549 -29.20 -11.55 -1.58
C VAL A 549 -29.72 -11.39 -0.15
N SER A 550 -30.96 -11.80 0.09
CA SER A 550 -31.62 -11.79 1.40
C SER A 550 -31.03 -12.83 2.36
N GLY A 551 -30.94 -12.51 3.65
CA GLY A 551 -30.43 -13.40 4.71
C GLY A 551 -29.13 -12.86 5.33
N ASP A 552 -28.84 -13.20 6.58
CA ASP A 552 -27.68 -12.64 7.28
C ASP A 552 -26.36 -13.07 6.65
N ALA A 553 -25.40 -12.15 6.72
CA ALA A 553 -24.11 -12.33 6.10
C ALA A 553 -23.06 -11.49 6.83
N HIS A 554 -21.85 -12.01 6.99
CA HIS A 554 -20.73 -11.32 7.61
C HIS A 554 -19.44 -11.48 6.80
N ALA A 555 -18.52 -10.55 7.02
CA ALA A 555 -17.14 -10.61 6.58
C ALA A 555 -16.25 -10.14 7.75
N LEU A 556 -15.34 -11.00 8.20
CA LEU A 556 -14.49 -10.74 9.36
C LEU A 556 -13.00 -10.92 9.01
N LEU A 557 -12.19 -9.95 9.40
CA LEU A 557 -10.73 -9.95 9.34
C LEU A 557 -10.16 -10.38 10.70
N PRO A 558 -9.37 -11.46 10.79
CA PRO A 558 -8.65 -11.83 12.00
C PRO A 558 -7.80 -10.68 12.54
N PHE A 559 -8.00 -10.34 13.82
CA PHE A 559 -7.40 -9.18 14.46
C PHE A 559 -7.40 -9.33 15.98
N THR A 560 -6.22 -9.31 16.60
CA THR A 560 -6.08 -9.31 18.07
C THR A 560 -5.37 -8.04 18.53
N PRO A 561 -6.08 -7.10 19.19
CA PRO A 561 -5.47 -5.87 19.68
C PRO A 561 -4.53 -6.15 20.86
N GLN A 562 -3.35 -5.53 20.83
CA GLN A 562 -2.39 -5.52 21.93
C GLN A 562 -2.76 -4.44 22.96
N PRO A 563 -2.55 -4.68 24.27
CA PRO A 563 -2.58 -3.63 25.30
C PRO A 563 -1.58 -2.50 24.98
N GLY A 564 -1.92 -1.26 25.34
CA GLY A 564 -1.03 -0.11 25.13
C GLY A 564 -1.13 0.60 23.78
N TYR A 565 -2.15 0.28 22.98
CA TYR A 565 -2.38 0.86 21.64
C TYR A 565 -3.76 1.50 21.54
N VAL A 566 -3.91 2.38 20.56
CA VAL A 566 -5.21 2.84 20.09
C VAL A 566 -5.41 2.32 18.67
N TYR A 567 -6.51 1.63 18.40
CA TYR A 567 -6.86 1.12 17.08
C TYR A 567 -8.05 1.90 16.51
N THR A 568 -7.95 2.36 15.27
CA THR A 568 -9.08 3.00 14.57
C THR A 568 -9.50 2.12 13.39
N LEU A 569 -10.69 1.53 13.50
CA LEU A 569 -11.40 0.91 12.40
C LEU A 569 -12.26 1.97 11.73
N SER A 570 -12.13 2.15 10.41
CA SER A 570 -13.02 3.01 9.61
C SER A 570 -13.53 2.27 8.38
N VAL A 571 -14.80 2.50 8.04
CA VAL A 571 -15.50 1.82 6.95
C VAL A 571 -16.47 2.80 6.30
N GLU A 572 -16.60 2.74 4.98
CA GLU A 572 -17.64 3.45 4.24
C GLU A 572 -18.77 2.52 3.84
N ILE A 573 -20.00 2.96 4.05
CA ILE A 573 -21.22 2.19 3.87
C ILE A 573 -22.14 2.92 2.88
N ASP A 574 -22.60 2.20 1.87
CA ASP A 574 -23.61 2.61 0.90
C ASP A 574 -24.93 1.86 1.15
N PRO A 575 -25.93 2.49 1.78
CA PRO A 575 -27.17 1.81 2.12
C PRO A 575 -28.23 1.85 1.00
N THR A 576 -27.91 2.22 -0.24
CA THR A 576 -28.93 2.61 -1.26
C THR A 576 -29.92 1.53 -1.73
N ASN A 577 -29.99 0.32 -1.16
CA ASN A 577 -30.90 -0.75 -1.63
C ASN A 577 -31.63 -1.59 -0.54
N SER A 578 -31.76 -1.16 0.73
CA SER A 578 -32.42 -2.01 1.73
C SER A 578 -33.97 -2.02 1.66
N PRO A 579 -34.63 -3.19 1.59
CA PRO A 579 -36.08 -3.30 1.61
C PRO A 579 -36.59 -3.55 3.05
N ALA A 580 -37.11 -2.49 3.69
CA ALA A 580 -37.84 -2.47 4.98
C ALA A 580 -37.06 -2.03 6.25
N SER A 581 -37.83 -1.68 7.31
CA SER A 581 -37.41 -0.91 8.48
C SER A 581 -36.73 -1.70 9.61
N SER A 582 -36.56 -3.01 9.47
CA SER A 582 -36.03 -3.92 10.50
C SER A 582 -34.63 -4.48 10.22
N ASP A 583 -34.01 -4.13 9.09
CA ASP A 583 -32.72 -4.67 8.64
C ASP A 583 -31.53 -3.79 9.06
N TRP A 584 -30.37 -4.41 9.33
CA TRP A 584 -29.20 -3.73 9.90
C TRP A 584 -27.90 -4.09 9.19
N LEU A 585 -26.98 -3.12 9.12
CA LEU A 585 -25.57 -3.35 8.84
C LEU A 585 -24.76 -2.97 10.10
N ALA A 586 -23.87 -3.85 10.53
CA ALA A 586 -23.01 -3.68 11.70
C ALA A 586 -21.55 -3.61 11.29
N VAL A 587 -20.78 -2.76 11.94
CA VAL A 587 -19.32 -2.66 11.80
C VAL A 587 -18.71 -2.75 13.20
N GLY A 588 -17.59 -3.45 13.36
CA GLY A 588 -16.91 -3.48 14.66
C GLY A 588 -15.99 -4.65 14.89
N PHE A 589 -15.73 -4.89 16.17
CA PHE A 589 -14.76 -5.85 16.65
C PHE A 589 -15.45 -6.98 17.40
N THR A 590 -14.98 -8.21 17.22
CA THR A 590 -15.54 -9.42 17.86
C THR A 590 -14.49 -10.28 18.52
N SER A 591 -14.92 -11.12 19.45
CA SER A 591 -14.14 -12.20 20.04
C SER A 591 -14.12 -13.50 19.23
N GLY A 592 -14.85 -13.59 18.11
CA GLY A 592 -14.90 -14.78 17.24
C GLY A 592 -13.76 -14.89 16.21
N LEU A 593 -13.41 -16.12 15.84
CA LEU A 593 -12.47 -16.48 14.77
C LEU A 593 -13.26 -17.17 13.64
N SER A 594 -13.59 -16.41 12.57
CA SER A 594 -14.06 -16.88 11.25
C SER A 594 -14.44 -18.37 11.07
N THR A 595 -15.66 -18.79 11.44
CA THR A 595 -16.19 -20.09 10.98
C THR A 595 -17.57 -19.95 10.35
N ASN A 596 -17.69 -20.59 9.19
CA ASN A 596 -18.75 -20.46 8.17
C ASN A 596 -20.04 -21.25 8.52
N SER A 597 -20.37 -21.37 9.81
CA SER A 597 -21.61 -22.02 10.25
C SER A 597 -22.50 -21.03 11.00
N ALA A 598 -23.78 -21.04 10.68
CA ALA A 598 -24.79 -20.08 11.12
C ALA A 598 -24.72 -19.77 12.63
N LEU A 599 -24.08 -18.65 12.99
CA LEU A 599 -24.00 -18.14 14.37
C LEU A 599 -25.01 -17.02 14.57
N TYR A 600 -26.29 -17.39 14.57
CA TYR A 600 -27.41 -16.45 14.72
C TYR A 600 -27.75 -16.09 16.18
N THR A 601 -27.03 -16.57 17.20
CA THR A 601 -27.46 -16.32 18.60
C THR A 601 -26.37 -16.15 19.66
N GLN A 602 -25.06 -16.26 19.37
CA GLN A 602 -24.07 -16.30 20.46
C GLN A 602 -22.80 -15.43 20.34
N THR A 603 -22.48 -14.84 19.19
CA THR A 603 -21.19 -14.10 19.01
C THR A 603 -21.30 -12.73 18.34
N PHE A 604 -22.45 -12.39 17.77
CA PHE A 604 -22.87 -11.00 17.55
C PHE A 604 -23.93 -10.69 18.63
N LEU A 605 -23.47 -10.33 19.83
CA LEU A 605 -24.32 -10.28 21.03
C LEU A 605 -25.39 -9.17 20.96
N PHE A 606 -26.64 -9.56 20.77
CA PHE A 606 -27.81 -8.89 21.35
C PHE A 606 -28.55 -9.92 22.22
N PRO A 607 -29.04 -9.60 23.44
CA PRO A 607 -28.76 -8.48 24.34
C PRO A 607 -28.34 -8.97 25.75
N ASN A 608 -27.23 -8.46 26.28
CA ASN A 608 -27.08 -7.98 27.67
C ASN A 608 -25.61 -7.54 27.94
N ILE A 609 -25.38 -6.24 27.70
CA ILE A 609 -24.48 -5.30 28.40
C ILE A 609 -22.94 -5.55 28.32
N GLY A 610 -22.25 -4.83 27.42
CA GLY A 610 -20.76 -4.68 27.38
C GLY A 610 -20.11 -4.56 25.97
N GLN A 611 -20.52 -3.60 25.14
CA GLN A 611 -20.46 -3.68 23.65
C GLN A 611 -19.19 -3.18 22.90
N SER A 612 -18.71 -3.95 21.91
CA SER A 612 -17.57 -3.66 21.00
C SER A 612 -17.95 -3.29 19.54
N TRP A 613 -19.17 -2.81 19.27
CA TRP A 613 -19.73 -2.69 17.90
C TRP A 613 -20.52 -1.40 17.62
N LEU A 614 -20.53 -0.91 16.37
CA LEU A 614 -21.43 0.14 15.87
C LEU A 614 -22.49 -0.44 14.92
N LEU A 615 -23.74 0.00 15.07
CA LEU A 615 -24.87 -0.42 14.25
C LEU A 615 -25.37 0.73 13.37
N VAL A 616 -25.60 0.45 12.09
CA VAL A 616 -26.17 1.38 11.11
C VAL A 616 -27.43 0.76 10.48
N ARG A 617 -28.57 1.48 10.52
CA ARG A 617 -29.79 1.06 9.80
C ARG A 617 -29.72 1.50 8.35
N ALA A 618 -30.04 0.58 7.44
CA ALA A 618 -29.88 0.75 6.00
C ALA A 618 -31.11 1.33 5.28
N ASN A 619 -31.94 2.15 5.93
CA ASN A 619 -33.11 2.74 5.28
C ASN A 619 -33.02 4.26 5.35
N GLY A 620 -32.60 4.89 4.24
CA GLY A 620 -32.39 6.32 4.04
C GLY A 620 -33.62 7.24 4.23
N SER A 621 -34.59 6.83 5.04
CA SER A 621 -35.56 7.74 5.66
C SER A 621 -34.88 8.58 6.74
N SER A 622 -35.18 9.88 6.78
CA SER A 622 -34.67 10.89 7.72
C SER A 622 -34.77 10.51 9.20
N ASP A 623 -35.62 9.54 9.53
CA ASP A 623 -35.98 9.17 10.90
C ASP A 623 -35.36 7.81 11.32
N GLY A 624 -34.81 7.06 10.35
CA GLY A 624 -34.40 5.66 10.50
C GLY A 624 -33.08 5.46 11.24
N THR A 625 -32.02 6.20 10.89
CA THR A 625 -30.67 5.93 11.43
C THR A 625 -30.55 6.35 12.90
N MET A 626 -31.17 7.47 13.30
CA MET A 626 -31.11 8.00 14.66
C MET A 626 -32.07 7.33 15.67
N ALA A 627 -33.29 6.96 15.26
CA ALA A 627 -34.22 6.28 16.17
C ALA A 627 -33.75 4.85 16.53
N ALA A 628 -32.87 4.24 15.72
CA ALA A 628 -32.26 2.93 15.97
C ALA A 628 -31.16 3.04 17.01
N PHE A 629 -30.36 4.08 16.83
CA PHE A 629 -29.31 4.49 17.73
C PHE A 629 -29.89 4.74 19.13
N ALA A 630 -30.96 5.53 19.23
CA ALA A 630 -31.67 5.81 20.48
C ALA A 630 -32.31 4.57 21.12
N SER A 631 -32.83 3.62 20.33
CA SER A 631 -33.44 2.38 20.86
C SER A 631 -32.43 1.30 21.27
N ALA A 632 -31.26 1.24 20.62
CA ALA A 632 -30.17 0.33 21.00
C ALA A 632 -29.37 0.85 22.22
N LEU A 633 -29.47 2.15 22.51
CA LEU A 633 -28.71 2.88 23.55
C LEU A 633 -29.55 3.39 24.72
N ALA A 634 -30.75 2.89 24.98
CA ALA A 634 -31.51 3.29 26.17
C ALA A 634 -30.64 3.07 27.44
N ASN A 635 -30.11 4.10 28.14
CA ASN A 635 -30.38 5.55 28.11
C ASN A 635 -29.24 6.33 28.87
N PRO A 636 -29.05 7.67 28.80
CA PRO A 636 -29.42 8.68 27.79
C PRO A 636 -28.21 9.54 27.30
N VAL A 637 -28.10 9.81 26.00
CA VAL A 637 -27.57 11.11 25.55
C VAL A 637 -28.52 11.66 24.48
N ASN A 638 -29.33 12.63 24.90
CA ASN A 638 -30.17 13.46 24.05
C ASN A 638 -29.30 14.50 23.34
N VAL A 639 -28.89 14.25 22.10
CA VAL A 639 -28.80 15.31 21.07
C VAL A 639 -28.78 14.67 19.70
N SER A 640 -29.76 15.05 18.87
CA SER A 640 -29.84 14.70 17.45
C SER A 640 -29.17 15.80 16.63
N PRO A 641 -28.02 15.57 15.96
CA PRO A 641 -27.57 16.48 14.94
C PRO A 641 -28.38 16.25 13.66
N ALA A 642 -28.84 17.34 13.04
CA ALA A 642 -29.52 17.31 11.75
C ALA A 642 -28.56 16.80 10.66
N LEU A 643 -28.96 15.77 9.91
CA LEU A 643 -28.20 15.24 8.78
C LEU A 643 -28.71 15.83 7.45
N THR A 644 -27.77 16.30 6.63
CA THR A 644 -27.96 16.84 5.28
C THR A 644 -28.28 15.76 4.23
N PRO A 645 -28.94 16.09 3.10
CA PRO A 645 -29.43 15.10 2.15
C PRO A 645 -28.35 14.30 1.38
N VAL A 646 -28.66 13.00 1.27
CA VAL A 646 -28.19 11.85 0.47
C VAL A 646 -27.31 12.09 -0.78
N GLY A 647 -26.17 11.38 -0.80
CA GLY A 647 -25.39 10.95 -1.98
C GLY A 647 -23.89 10.80 -1.68
N THR A 648 -23.32 9.64 -1.32
CA THR A 648 -23.85 8.27 -1.39
C THR A 648 -23.12 7.29 -0.45
N TYR A 649 -22.42 7.77 0.61
CA TYR A 649 -21.72 6.90 1.58
C TYR A 649 -21.64 7.53 2.98
N ASP A 650 -21.91 6.77 4.03
CA ASP A 650 -21.64 7.13 5.43
C ASP A 650 -20.31 6.51 5.89
N THR A 651 -19.44 7.30 6.51
CA THR A 651 -18.23 6.80 7.18
C THR A 651 -18.53 6.43 8.62
N VAL A 652 -18.27 5.19 8.97
CA VAL A 652 -18.35 4.65 10.33
C VAL A 652 -16.95 4.43 10.86
N SER A 653 -16.63 5.01 12.01
CA SER A 653 -15.34 4.77 12.67
C SER A 653 -15.50 4.33 14.12
N ILE A 654 -14.63 3.41 14.54
CA ILE A 654 -14.58 2.83 15.89
C ILE A 654 -13.14 2.90 16.37
N VAL A 655 -12.95 3.61 17.49
CA VAL A 655 -11.66 3.78 18.14
C VAL A 655 -11.60 2.91 19.38
N LEU A 656 -10.71 1.91 19.39
CA LEU A 656 -10.41 1.07 20.55
C LEU A 656 -9.18 1.62 21.27
N ASP A 657 -9.33 2.06 22.51
CA ASP A 657 -8.21 2.46 23.35
C ASP A 657 -7.89 1.36 24.36
N THR A 658 -6.74 0.71 24.22
CA THR A 658 -6.30 -0.42 25.04
C THR A 658 -5.23 -0.05 26.07
N ARG A 659 -5.01 1.24 26.30
CA ARG A 659 -3.89 1.72 27.14
C ARG A 659 -4.15 1.61 28.64
N ALA A 660 -5.41 1.61 29.06
CA ALA A 660 -5.80 1.47 30.46
C ALA A 660 -6.11 0.01 30.83
N PRO A 661 -6.00 -0.38 32.12
CA PRO A 661 -6.35 -1.74 32.59
C PRO A 661 -7.82 -2.13 32.30
N ALA A 662 -8.68 -1.14 32.04
CA ALA A 662 -9.96 -1.29 31.36
C ALA A 662 -9.86 -0.58 30.00
N TRP A 663 -10.17 -1.28 28.90
CA TRP A 663 -10.10 -0.71 27.56
C TRP A 663 -11.40 0.04 27.21
N LYS A 664 -11.35 0.94 26.23
CA LYS A 664 -12.51 1.75 25.81
C LYS A 664 -12.81 1.57 24.33
N SER A 665 -14.07 1.65 23.94
CA SER A 665 -14.49 1.81 22.55
C SER A 665 -15.23 3.14 22.37
N THR A 666 -14.86 3.89 21.33
CA THR A 666 -15.50 5.18 20.98
C THR A 666 -15.98 5.15 19.55
N TYR A 667 -17.21 5.59 19.33
CA TYR A 667 -17.95 5.43 18.08
C TYR A 667 -18.19 6.76 17.40
N TYR A 668 -17.96 6.81 16.10
CA TYR A 668 -18.12 8.00 15.28
C TYR A 668 -18.89 7.70 14.00
N LEU A 669 -19.76 8.62 13.61
CA LEU A 669 -20.49 8.61 12.34
C LEU A 669 -20.19 9.90 11.58
N ASN A 670 -19.63 9.78 10.38
CA ASN A 670 -19.15 10.91 9.58
C ASN A 670 -18.25 11.85 10.40
N GLY A 671 -17.38 11.28 11.23
CA GLY A 671 -16.50 12.00 12.14
C GLY A 671 -17.15 12.56 13.42
N ASN A 672 -18.48 12.51 13.56
CA ASN A 672 -19.17 13.02 14.74
C ASN A 672 -19.21 11.96 15.84
N LEU A 673 -18.77 12.32 17.05
CA LEU A 673 -18.84 11.45 18.23
C LEU A 673 -20.28 11.04 18.51
N GLN A 674 -20.49 9.75 18.67
CA GLN A 674 -21.80 9.19 18.97
C GLN A 674 -21.86 8.64 20.41
N ALA A 675 -20.90 7.81 20.81
CA ALA A 675 -20.86 7.21 22.14
C ALA A 675 -19.45 6.74 22.53
N THR A 676 -19.18 6.64 23.84
CA THR A 676 -17.97 6.02 24.41
C THR A 676 -18.37 4.99 25.46
N HIS A 677 -17.76 3.81 25.40
CA HIS A 677 -18.02 2.70 26.30
C HIS A 677 -16.73 2.26 26.99
N ASN A 678 -16.81 1.99 28.29
CA ASN A 678 -15.72 1.45 29.10
C ASN A 678 -15.93 -0.05 29.32
N HIS A 679 -14.85 -0.82 29.17
CA HIS A 679 -14.89 -2.28 29.24
C HIS A 679 -14.06 -2.80 30.41
N PRO A 680 -14.72 -3.22 31.51
CA PRO A 680 -14.02 -3.82 32.64
C PRO A 680 -13.65 -5.28 32.29
N GLY A 681 -12.37 -5.56 32.02
CA GLY A 681 -11.88 -6.92 31.76
C GLY A 681 -10.76 -7.00 30.73
N ALA A 682 -10.23 -8.21 30.54
CA ALA A 682 -9.17 -8.48 29.56
C ALA A 682 -9.67 -8.32 28.11
N LEU A 683 -8.77 -7.92 27.20
CA LEU A 683 -9.05 -7.80 25.77
C LEU A 683 -9.39 -9.17 25.15
N SER A 684 -10.67 -9.35 24.82
CA SER A 684 -11.19 -10.59 24.22
C SER A 684 -11.37 -10.52 22.70
N ILE A 685 -10.97 -9.41 22.06
CA ILE A 685 -11.11 -9.19 20.62
C ILE A 685 -10.18 -10.14 19.84
N ARG A 686 -10.71 -10.70 18.74
CA ARG A 686 -10.09 -11.69 17.85
C ARG A 686 -10.35 -11.42 16.36
N SER A 687 -11.32 -10.58 16.01
CA SER A 687 -11.46 -10.07 14.64
C SER A 687 -12.13 -8.69 14.58
N ALA A 688 -11.98 -8.02 13.44
CA ALA A 688 -12.64 -6.78 13.07
C ALA A 688 -13.39 -7.01 11.74
N GLY A 689 -14.51 -6.35 11.50
CA GLY A 689 -15.24 -6.59 10.25
C GLY A 689 -16.60 -5.94 10.20
N PHE A 690 -17.45 -6.49 9.34
CA PHE A 690 -18.82 -6.04 9.15
C PHE A 690 -19.79 -7.21 8.98
N SER A 691 -21.04 -6.98 9.32
CA SER A 691 -22.12 -7.97 9.28
C SER A 691 -23.44 -7.33 8.90
N SER A 692 -24.39 -8.12 8.42
CA SER A 692 -25.71 -7.68 8.02
C SER A 692 -26.78 -8.64 8.54
N TYR A 693 -27.93 -8.09 8.95
CA TYR A 693 -29.09 -8.82 9.44
C TYR A 693 -30.28 -8.69 8.49
N GLY A 694 -31.00 -9.79 8.29
CA GLY A 694 -32.24 -9.85 7.52
C GLY A 694 -32.02 -9.58 6.04
N ASN A 695 -32.87 -8.73 5.46
CA ASN A 695 -32.84 -8.40 4.04
C ASN A 695 -31.94 -7.19 3.73
N ALA A 696 -31.10 -6.73 4.69
CA ALA A 696 -30.15 -5.65 4.45
C ALA A 696 -29.27 -5.99 3.25
N THR A 697 -29.32 -5.15 2.21
CA THR A 697 -28.38 -5.15 1.08
C THR A 697 -27.63 -3.82 1.06
N GLY A 698 -26.44 -3.80 0.49
CA GLY A 698 -25.62 -2.58 0.45
C GLY A 698 -24.17 -2.86 0.09
N ASN A 699 -23.43 -1.77 -0.11
CA ASN A 699 -22.00 -1.81 -0.43
C ASN A 699 -21.18 -1.32 0.75
N VAL A 700 -20.05 -1.99 1.00
CA VAL A 700 -19.06 -1.65 2.02
C VAL A 700 -17.72 -1.48 1.33
N ARG A 701 -17.02 -0.39 1.63
CA ARG A 701 -15.72 -0.07 1.03
C ARG A 701 -14.80 0.65 1.99
N ASN A 702 -13.54 0.82 1.59
CA ASN A 702 -12.55 1.58 2.37
C ASN A 702 -12.42 1.10 3.84
N PHE A 703 -12.63 -0.20 4.07
CA PHE A 703 -12.33 -0.81 5.37
C PHE A 703 -10.85 -0.60 5.67
N ARG A 704 -10.57 0.13 6.74
CA ARG A 704 -9.23 0.53 7.16
C ARG A 704 -9.11 0.30 8.65
N LEU A 705 -8.15 -0.51 9.06
CA LEU A 705 -7.78 -0.69 10.46
C LEU A 705 -6.38 -0.10 10.66
N THR A 706 -6.29 0.91 11.52
CA THR A 706 -5.06 1.64 11.85
C THR A 706 -4.76 1.53 13.34
N SER A 707 -3.52 1.77 13.75
CA SER A 707 -3.11 1.72 15.16
C SER A 707 -2.06 2.76 15.46
N THR A 708 -2.11 3.33 16.65
CA THR A 708 -1.11 4.25 17.21
C THR A 708 -0.67 3.73 18.59
N GLY A 709 0.63 3.72 18.89
CA GLY A 709 1.18 3.24 20.17
C GLY A 709 2.68 2.91 20.16
N THR A 710 3.23 2.52 21.32
CA THR A 710 4.65 2.16 21.49
C THR A 710 4.87 0.63 21.43
N GLY A 711 5.54 0.13 20.39
CA GLY A 711 5.90 -1.29 20.20
C GLY A 711 5.58 -1.81 18.79
N ILE A 712 5.62 -3.13 18.56
CA ILE A 712 5.19 -3.75 17.29
C ILE A 712 3.64 -3.84 17.27
N PRO A 713 2.95 -3.16 16.33
CA PRO A 713 1.51 -3.28 16.13
C PRO A 713 1.12 -4.74 15.88
N GLY A 714 0.08 -5.21 16.56
CA GLY A 714 -0.30 -6.62 16.54
C GLY A 714 -0.60 -7.15 15.14
N THR A 715 0.12 -8.21 14.73
CA THR A 715 -0.41 -9.17 13.76
C THR A 715 0.12 -10.58 14.06
N LEU A 716 -0.79 -11.45 14.50
CA LEU A 716 -0.63 -12.91 14.53
C LEU A 716 -1.81 -13.47 13.73
N VAL A 717 -1.55 -14.11 12.59
CA VAL A 717 -2.11 -15.40 12.11
C VAL A 717 -1.75 -15.64 10.62
N ASN A 718 -0.88 -16.63 10.43
CA ASN A 718 -0.69 -17.60 9.33
C ASN A 718 -0.35 -17.20 7.88
N ALA A 719 0.71 -17.85 7.40
CA ALA A 719 0.88 -18.23 6.00
C ALA A 719 0.00 -19.45 5.69
N LYS A 720 -0.83 -19.33 4.66
CA LYS A 720 -1.67 -20.40 4.13
C LYS A 720 -1.23 -20.66 2.68
N ALA A 721 -0.95 -21.92 2.33
CA ALA A 721 -0.90 -22.34 0.94
C ALA A 721 -2.33 -22.43 0.40
N VAL A 722 -2.54 -21.91 -0.80
CA VAL A 722 -3.85 -21.79 -1.46
C VAL A 722 -4.39 -23.20 -1.82
N PRO A 723 -5.66 -23.55 -1.52
CA PRO A 723 -6.29 -24.73 -2.12
C PRO A 723 -6.48 -24.49 -3.61
N LEU A 724 -6.03 -25.40 -4.47
CA LEU A 724 -6.13 -25.29 -5.91
C LEU A 724 -6.99 -26.43 -6.46
N SER A 725 -7.87 -26.15 -7.41
CA SER A 725 -8.64 -27.18 -8.11
C SER A 725 -7.78 -28.03 -9.07
N GLU A 726 -6.52 -28.32 -8.71
CA GLU A 726 -5.55 -29.10 -9.46
C GLU A 726 -5.61 -30.53 -8.94
N GLU A 727 -5.98 -31.47 -9.79
CA GLU A 727 -6.04 -32.89 -9.46
C GLU A 727 -4.87 -33.61 -10.13
N ASN A 728 -4.31 -34.62 -9.47
CA ASN A 728 -3.29 -35.52 -10.01
C ASN A 728 -1.95 -34.83 -10.32
N PHE A 729 -1.53 -33.88 -9.48
CA PHE A 729 -0.25 -33.17 -9.61
C PHE A 729 0.80 -33.66 -8.63
N SER A 730 2.06 -33.35 -8.91
CA SER A 730 3.16 -33.54 -7.97
C SER A 730 3.81 -32.20 -7.72
N GLU A 731 4.18 -31.91 -6.49
CA GLU A 731 4.85 -30.66 -6.16
C GLU A 731 6.02 -30.84 -5.22
N ARG A 732 6.93 -29.87 -5.30
CA ARG A 732 8.02 -29.68 -4.39
C ARG A 732 8.02 -28.24 -3.89
N LEU A 733 7.96 -28.06 -2.58
CA LEU A 733 8.16 -26.78 -1.91
C LEU A 733 9.59 -26.72 -1.38
N THR A 734 10.36 -25.68 -1.68
CA THR A 734 11.75 -25.52 -1.20
C THR A 734 12.03 -24.12 -0.68
N GLY A 735 12.87 -24.01 0.34
CA GLY A 735 13.26 -22.72 0.90
C GLY A 735 14.12 -22.89 2.14
N TYR A 736 14.16 -21.86 2.95
CA TYR A 736 14.84 -21.87 4.25
C TYR A 736 13.85 -21.64 5.37
N ILE A 737 14.06 -22.27 6.51
CA ILE A 737 13.43 -21.90 7.77
C ILE A 737 14.41 -21.15 8.67
N ILE A 738 13.93 -20.10 9.33
CA ILE A 738 14.68 -19.27 10.27
C ILE A 738 13.98 -19.33 11.65
N PRO A 739 14.56 -20.05 12.62
CA PRO A 739 14.02 -20.11 13.97
C PRO A 739 14.05 -18.73 14.63
N PRO A 740 12.98 -18.29 15.30
CA PRO A 740 13.00 -17.03 16.05
C PRO A 740 13.74 -17.13 17.39
N VAL A 741 13.81 -18.34 17.97
CA VAL A 741 14.42 -18.59 19.28
C VAL A 741 15.30 -19.84 19.19
N THR A 742 16.47 -19.82 19.83
CA THR A 742 17.33 -21.00 19.90
C THR A 742 16.71 -22.05 20.82
N GLY A 743 16.62 -23.29 20.36
CA GLY A 743 16.21 -24.43 21.18
C GLY A 743 15.58 -25.56 20.38
N GLU A 744 14.81 -26.40 21.08
CA GLU A 744 14.23 -27.61 20.50
C GLU A 744 12.93 -27.29 19.76
N TYR A 745 12.87 -27.72 18.50
CA TYR A 745 11.70 -27.63 17.64
C TYR A 745 11.16 -29.01 17.30
N THR A 746 9.84 -29.15 17.31
CA THR A 746 9.16 -30.33 16.76
C THR A 746 8.40 -29.91 15.51
N PHE A 747 8.40 -30.73 14.47
CA PHE A 747 7.73 -30.45 13.21
C PHE A 747 6.61 -31.45 12.93
N TRP A 748 5.59 -31.00 12.21
CA TRP A 748 4.49 -31.83 11.74
C TRP A 748 4.18 -31.59 10.26
N ILE A 749 3.60 -32.60 9.61
CA ILE A 749 3.02 -32.52 8.26
C ILE A 749 1.62 -33.15 8.24
N ALA A 750 0.70 -32.51 7.52
CA ALA A 750 -0.62 -33.02 7.16
C ALA A 750 -0.80 -32.81 5.65
N SER A 751 -1.25 -33.83 4.93
CA SER A 751 -1.45 -33.76 3.48
C SER A 751 -2.54 -34.70 3.00
N ASP A 752 -3.09 -34.34 1.84
CA ASP A 752 -4.04 -35.12 1.03
C ASP A 752 -3.60 -34.93 -0.42
N ASP A 753 -2.98 -35.92 -1.07
CA ASP A 753 -2.60 -37.25 -0.60
C ASP A 753 -1.19 -37.28 0.06
N ASP A 754 -0.21 -37.92 -0.58
CA ASP A 754 1.05 -38.41 0.01
C ASP A 754 2.04 -37.26 0.23
N GLY A 755 2.60 -37.10 1.43
CA GLY A 755 3.45 -35.96 1.79
C GLY A 755 4.74 -36.34 2.52
N GLN A 756 5.85 -35.65 2.23
CA GLN A 756 7.13 -35.84 2.90
C GLN A 756 7.80 -34.50 3.22
N LEU A 757 8.09 -34.27 4.50
CA LEU A 757 8.83 -33.11 4.99
C LEU A 757 10.29 -33.49 5.24
N LEU A 758 11.21 -32.74 4.63
CA LEU A 758 12.65 -32.84 4.81
C LEU A 758 13.20 -31.54 5.40
N LEU A 759 14.19 -31.67 6.28
CA LEU A 759 14.90 -30.54 6.86
C LEU A 759 16.40 -30.83 6.87
N SER A 760 17.17 -29.86 6.43
CA SER A 760 18.63 -29.90 6.48
C SER A 760 19.15 -29.51 7.86
N THR A 761 20.34 -29.97 8.22
CA THR A 761 21.05 -29.56 9.45
C THR A 761 21.63 -28.14 9.35
N ASP A 762 21.64 -27.55 8.15
CA ASP A 762 22.12 -26.21 7.84
C ASP A 762 21.46 -25.65 6.57
N GLU A 763 22.01 -24.57 6.00
CA GLU A 763 21.51 -23.97 4.75
C GLU A 763 21.83 -24.79 3.49
N ASN A 764 22.64 -25.84 3.58
CA ASN A 764 23.02 -26.63 2.41
C ASN A 764 21.93 -27.67 2.08
N PRO A 765 21.29 -27.62 0.90
CA PRO A 765 20.30 -28.62 0.50
C PRO A 765 20.87 -30.04 0.41
N ALA A 766 22.19 -30.21 0.27
CA ALA A 766 22.84 -31.52 0.25
C ALA A 766 22.70 -32.29 1.59
N ASN A 767 22.42 -31.59 2.69
CA ASN A 767 22.31 -32.16 4.03
C ASN A 767 20.84 -32.47 4.44
N LEU A 768 19.90 -32.43 3.49
CA LEU A 768 18.49 -32.74 3.74
C LEU A 768 18.27 -34.18 4.22
N VAL A 769 17.48 -34.33 5.28
CA VAL A 769 16.97 -35.62 5.74
C VAL A 769 15.45 -35.58 5.90
N PRO A 770 14.72 -36.66 5.59
CA PRO A 770 13.30 -36.75 5.92
C PRO A 770 13.09 -36.68 7.43
N ILE A 771 12.13 -35.88 7.87
CA ILE A 771 11.82 -35.68 9.29
C ILE A 771 10.37 -36.00 9.66
N ALA A 772 9.44 -35.98 8.70
CA ALA A 772 8.04 -36.38 8.89
C ALA A 772 7.39 -36.73 7.54
N SER A 773 6.32 -37.53 7.55
CA SER A 773 5.57 -37.92 6.35
C SER A 773 4.12 -38.33 6.63
N VAL A 774 3.29 -38.20 5.60
CA VAL A 774 1.94 -38.78 5.49
C VAL A 774 1.97 -39.81 4.37
N THR A 775 1.31 -40.96 4.58
CA THR A 775 1.04 -41.95 3.54
C THR A 775 -0.47 -42.07 3.36
N GLY A 776 -0.96 -41.93 2.12
CA GLY A 776 -2.36 -41.64 1.84
C GLY A 776 -2.71 -40.20 2.22
N HIS A 777 -3.92 -39.97 2.72
CA HIS A 777 -4.39 -38.65 3.12
C HIS A 777 -4.73 -38.56 4.61
N VAL A 778 -4.66 -37.34 5.13
CA VAL A 778 -5.26 -36.92 6.40
C VAL A 778 -5.98 -35.60 6.16
N ALA A 779 -6.97 -35.25 6.99
CA ALA A 779 -7.61 -33.93 6.87
C ALA A 779 -6.61 -32.79 7.18
N GLU A 780 -6.91 -31.59 6.67
CA GLU A 780 -6.11 -30.37 6.91
C GLU A 780 -5.90 -30.15 8.41
N GLU A 781 -4.66 -29.87 8.81
CA GLU A 781 -4.23 -29.71 10.21
C GLU A 781 -4.53 -30.89 11.15
N ALA A 782 -4.81 -32.09 10.62
CA ALA A 782 -4.94 -33.29 11.42
C ALA A 782 -3.54 -33.85 11.78
N TRP A 783 -2.87 -33.23 12.75
CA TRP A 783 -1.45 -33.43 13.05
C TRP A 783 -1.06 -34.77 13.70
N ASP A 784 -2.01 -35.46 14.32
CA ASP A 784 -1.74 -36.59 15.22
C ASP A 784 -2.50 -37.87 14.79
N ILE A 785 -2.78 -38.04 13.49
CA ILE A 785 -3.46 -39.23 12.94
C ILE A 785 -2.49 -40.41 12.87
N SER A 786 -1.23 -40.18 12.50
CA SER A 786 -0.19 -41.21 12.49
C SER A 786 1.14 -40.70 13.09
N ALA A 787 1.91 -41.63 13.66
CA ALA A 787 3.18 -41.29 14.29
C ALA A 787 4.23 -40.72 13.31
N SER A 788 4.11 -41.03 12.02
CA SER A 788 5.02 -40.53 10.98
C SER A 788 4.84 -39.05 10.69
N GLN A 789 3.69 -38.46 11.05
CA GLN A 789 3.42 -37.03 10.84
C GLN A 789 4.28 -36.12 11.70
N LYS A 790 4.94 -36.65 12.73
CA LYS A 790 5.66 -35.87 13.74
C LYS A 790 7.15 -36.17 13.71
N SER A 791 7.97 -35.12 13.70
CA SER A 791 9.42 -35.26 13.79
C SER A 791 9.89 -35.56 15.21
N ALA A 792 11.07 -36.17 15.34
CA ALA A 792 11.86 -36.01 16.56
C ALA A 792 12.23 -34.53 16.76
N LYS A 793 12.52 -34.14 18.01
CA LYS A 793 12.97 -32.77 18.32
C LYS A 793 14.26 -32.43 17.58
N LYS A 794 14.31 -31.24 16.99
CA LYS A 794 15.44 -30.69 16.22
C LYS A 794 15.98 -29.48 16.95
N GLN A 795 17.28 -29.46 17.21
CA GLN A 795 17.93 -28.29 17.81
C GLN A 795 18.22 -27.25 16.72
N LEU A 796 17.58 -26.09 16.83
CA LEU A 796 17.75 -25.01 15.88
C LEU A 796 18.22 -23.73 16.59
N VAL A 797 18.98 -22.90 15.88
CA VAL A 797 19.58 -21.66 16.41
C VAL A 797 18.82 -20.45 15.85
N ALA A 798 18.47 -19.52 16.73
CA ALA A 798 17.77 -18.29 16.35
C ALA A 798 18.51 -17.55 15.22
N GLY A 799 17.78 -17.15 14.17
CA GLY A 799 18.33 -16.40 13.05
C GLY A 799 19.19 -17.20 12.06
N LYS A 800 19.48 -18.49 12.32
CA LYS A 800 20.22 -19.35 11.39
C LYS A 800 19.27 -19.93 10.34
N ARG A 801 19.70 -19.95 9.07
CA ARG A 801 18.98 -20.60 7.97
C ARG A 801 19.17 -22.12 8.01
N TYR A 802 18.07 -22.84 7.80
CA TYR A 802 18.05 -24.28 7.59
C TYR A 802 17.24 -24.59 6.33
N TYR A 803 17.82 -25.32 5.37
CA TYR A 803 17.09 -25.65 4.15
C TYR A 803 15.93 -26.59 4.47
N ILE A 804 14.73 -26.27 3.98
CA ILE A 804 13.51 -27.05 4.17
C ILE A 804 12.93 -27.43 2.80
N GLN A 805 12.43 -28.66 2.71
CA GLN A 805 11.79 -29.17 1.51
C GLN A 805 10.55 -29.98 1.86
N VAL A 806 9.48 -29.78 1.09
CA VAL A 806 8.28 -30.62 1.15
C VAL A 806 8.06 -31.23 -0.22
N ASN A 807 7.94 -32.55 -0.29
CA ASN A 807 7.48 -33.25 -1.48
C ASN A 807 6.04 -33.67 -1.24
N HIS A 808 5.16 -33.39 -2.19
CA HIS A 808 3.75 -33.75 -2.10
C HIS A 808 3.29 -34.36 -3.43
N ARG A 809 2.55 -35.47 -3.33
CA ARG A 809 1.95 -36.16 -4.46
C ARG A 809 0.46 -36.23 -4.25
N ASP A 810 -0.24 -35.47 -5.07
CA ASP A 810 -1.68 -35.41 -5.12
C ASP A 810 -2.26 -36.46 -6.08
N GLY A 811 -3.40 -37.04 -5.69
CA GLY A 811 -4.13 -38.10 -6.37
C GLY A 811 -5.43 -37.63 -7.02
N ILE A 812 -6.57 -38.03 -6.46
CA ILE A 812 -7.91 -37.63 -6.95
C ILE A 812 -8.82 -37.28 -5.75
N ASN A 813 -9.36 -36.07 -5.78
CA ASN A 813 -10.15 -35.38 -4.77
C ASN A 813 -9.36 -35.00 -3.52
N GLY A 814 -9.38 -33.71 -3.19
CA GLY A 814 -8.76 -33.17 -1.98
C GLY A 814 -7.28 -32.91 -2.22
N ASP A 815 -6.85 -31.66 -2.01
CA ASP A 815 -5.51 -31.22 -2.38
C ASP A 815 -4.93 -30.35 -1.25
N HIS A 816 -4.09 -30.90 -0.39
CA HIS A 816 -3.34 -30.03 0.52
C HIS A 816 -2.04 -30.63 1.00
N VAL A 817 -1.10 -29.74 1.33
CA VAL A 817 0.02 -30.05 2.19
C VAL A 817 0.29 -28.89 3.13
N THR A 818 0.30 -29.19 4.43
CA THR A 818 0.51 -28.19 5.49
C THR A 818 1.59 -28.69 6.44
N ILE A 819 2.47 -27.78 6.85
CA ILE A 819 3.54 -28.08 7.81
C ILE A 819 3.44 -27.17 9.03
N ALA A 820 3.62 -27.75 10.20
CA ALA A 820 3.59 -27.04 11.48
C ALA A 820 4.87 -27.27 12.27
N TRP A 821 5.10 -26.40 13.24
CA TRP A 821 6.18 -26.55 14.21
C TRP A 821 5.78 -26.05 15.59
N GLU A 822 6.49 -26.52 16.59
CA GLU A 822 6.41 -26.07 17.97
C GLU A 822 7.82 -25.75 18.41
N GLY A 823 8.02 -24.59 19.02
CA GLY A 823 9.32 -24.12 19.48
C GLY A 823 9.31 -23.76 20.96
N PRO A 824 10.47 -23.40 21.54
CA PRO A 824 10.59 -23.13 22.98
C PRO A 824 9.72 -21.98 23.50
N ALA A 825 9.30 -21.07 22.61
CA ALA A 825 8.60 -19.83 22.96
C ALA A 825 7.13 -19.79 22.49
N PHE A 826 6.64 -20.85 21.84
CA PHE A 826 5.28 -20.89 21.30
C PHE A 826 4.79 -22.33 21.12
N GLY A 827 3.48 -22.55 21.31
CA GLY A 827 2.85 -23.85 21.06
C GLY A 827 2.76 -24.19 19.57
N ARG A 828 2.47 -25.47 19.25
CA ARG A 828 2.30 -25.95 17.87
C ARG A 828 1.45 -24.99 17.02
N GLN A 829 2.03 -24.56 15.91
CA GLN A 829 1.42 -23.66 14.92
C GLN A 829 1.92 -23.99 13.52
N VAL A 830 1.15 -23.70 12.48
CA VAL A 830 1.61 -23.76 11.09
C VAL A 830 2.83 -22.85 10.91
N ILE A 831 3.82 -23.26 10.12
CA ILE A 831 5.04 -22.48 9.92
C ILE A 831 4.70 -21.25 9.08
N SER A 832 4.73 -20.08 9.71
CA SER A 832 4.47 -18.81 9.04
C SER A 832 5.59 -18.43 8.07
N ASN A 833 5.21 -17.72 7.00
CA ASN A 833 6.10 -17.04 6.06
C ASN A 833 7.13 -16.15 6.78
N ALA A 834 6.79 -15.59 7.94
CA ALA A 834 7.74 -14.84 8.77
C ALA A 834 9.01 -15.62 9.16
N TYR A 835 8.97 -16.94 9.05
CA TYR A 835 10.08 -17.85 9.32
C TYR A 835 10.61 -18.54 8.07
N LEU A 836 10.13 -18.18 6.86
CA LEU A 836 10.46 -18.84 5.60
C LEU A 836 11.12 -17.87 4.61
N GLU A 837 12.09 -18.36 3.84
CA GLU A 837 12.75 -17.59 2.77
C GLU A 837 12.94 -18.41 1.49
N THR A 838 12.88 -17.77 0.32
CA THR A 838 13.07 -18.42 -1.00
C THR A 838 14.56 -18.65 -1.34
N PRO A 839 14.91 -19.68 -2.16
CA PRO A 839 16.30 -20.00 -2.52
C PRO A 839 17.04 -18.98 -3.43
N SER A 840 16.35 -18.09 -4.15
CA SER A 840 16.98 -17.20 -5.14
C SER A 840 16.11 -15.98 -5.55
N ALA A 841 16.20 -14.89 -4.77
CA ALA A 841 15.80 -13.48 -5.03
C ALA A 841 14.30 -13.10 -5.25
N PRO A 842 13.83 -11.88 -4.87
CA PRO A 842 14.40 -10.81 -4.02
C PRO A 842 13.95 -10.89 -2.54
N ALA A 843 14.45 -9.99 -1.69
CA ALA A 843 14.23 -9.94 -0.23
C ALA A 843 12.79 -9.58 0.23
N ASP A 844 11.83 -9.56 -0.70
CA ASP A 844 10.42 -9.17 -0.52
C ASP A 844 9.45 -10.37 -0.53
N ARG A 845 9.95 -11.61 -0.70
CA ARG A 845 9.10 -12.83 -0.74
C ARG A 845 9.49 -13.84 0.32
N THR A 846 8.69 -13.90 1.37
CA THR A 846 8.75 -14.82 2.53
C THR A 846 8.07 -16.18 2.27
N LEU A 847 8.12 -16.69 1.04
CA LEU A 847 7.41 -17.91 0.62
C LEU A 847 8.38 -19.07 0.35
N LEU A 848 7.89 -20.31 0.37
CA LEU A 848 8.64 -21.43 -0.24
C LEU A 848 8.49 -21.36 -1.76
N LYS A 849 9.55 -21.72 -2.50
CA LYS A 849 9.49 -21.94 -3.95
C LYS A 849 8.67 -23.21 -4.21
N ARG A 850 7.54 -23.08 -4.90
CA ARG A 850 6.73 -24.19 -5.41
C ARG A 850 7.18 -24.56 -6.82
N GLU A 851 7.42 -25.84 -7.04
CA GLU A 851 7.75 -26.43 -8.33
C GLU A 851 6.77 -27.59 -8.58
N MET A 852 6.20 -27.66 -9.78
CA MET A 852 5.15 -28.65 -10.10
C MET A 852 5.53 -29.56 -11.25
N TRP A 853 5.01 -30.79 -11.22
CA TRP A 853 5.09 -31.77 -12.28
C TRP A 853 3.73 -32.41 -12.52
N THR A 854 3.35 -32.50 -13.80
CA THR A 854 2.17 -33.22 -14.26
C THR A 854 2.57 -34.50 -14.98
N GLY A 855 1.76 -35.57 -14.90
CA GLY A 855 2.00 -36.81 -15.65
C GLY A 855 2.96 -37.82 -14.98
N VAL A 856 3.28 -37.65 -13.69
CA VAL A 856 3.96 -38.65 -12.88
C VAL A 856 3.01 -39.84 -12.63
N SER A 857 3.42 -41.07 -12.92
CA SER A 857 2.57 -42.26 -12.72
C SER A 857 2.59 -42.75 -11.28
N GLY A 858 1.42 -42.96 -10.66
CA GLY A 858 1.26 -43.41 -9.27
C GLY A 858 0.88 -42.26 -8.32
N THR A 859 0.55 -42.59 -7.07
CA THR A 859 -0.02 -41.66 -6.07
C THR A 859 0.86 -41.47 -4.83
N THR A 860 2.13 -41.88 -4.88
CA THR A 860 3.03 -41.77 -3.71
C THR A 860 4.16 -40.77 -3.94
N VAL A 861 4.71 -40.20 -2.87
CA VAL A 861 5.95 -39.40 -2.96
C VAL A 861 7.09 -40.22 -3.56
N ALA A 862 7.11 -41.55 -3.35
CA ALA A 862 8.09 -42.45 -3.97
C ALA A 862 8.01 -42.42 -5.51
N ASN A 863 6.81 -42.26 -6.08
CA ASN A 863 6.62 -42.10 -7.52
C ASN A 863 7.18 -40.76 -8.03
N LEU A 864 6.99 -39.68 -7.28
CA LEU A 864 7.58 -38.37 -7.58
C LEU A 864 9.11 -38.43 -7.58
N VAL A 865 9.72 -38.90 -6.49
CA VAL A 865 11.19 -38.87 -6.35
C VAL A 865 11.93 -39.85 -7.27
N SER A 866 11.23 -40.86 -7.82
CA SER A 866 11.79 -41.81 -8.81
C SER A 866 11.48 -41.43 -10.26
N ALA A 867 10.67 -40.40 -10.50
CA ALA A 867 10.33 -39.96 -11.84
C ALA A 867 11.57 -39.39 -12.56
N PRO A 868 11.83 -39.74 -13.84
CA PRO A 868 12.97 -39.21 -14.60
C PRO A 868 12.95 -37.68 -14.75
N VAL A 869 11.76 -37.08 -14.65
CA VAL A 869 11.53 -35.63 -14.69
C VAL A 869 11.75 -34.96 -13.33
N TYR A 870 12.14 -35.68 -12.27
CA TYR A 870 12.40 -35.08 -10.97
C TYR A 870 13.89 -35.15 -10.65
N PRO A 871 14.56 -34.05 -10.24
CA PRO A 871 14.02 -32.70 -9.98
C PRO A 871 14.08 -31.73 -11.19
N ALA A 872 14.31 -32.20 -12.42
CA ALA A 872 14.58 -31.36 -13.60
C ALA A 872 13.31 -31.01 -14.39
N SER A 873 13.18 -29.78 -14.90
CA SER A 873 12.04 -29.35 -15.75
C SER A 873 10.66 -29.29 -15.04
N PRO A 874 10.52 -28.51 -13.96
CA PRO A 874 9.19 -28.19 -13.41
C PRO A 874 8.39 -27.30 -14.38
N ALA A 875 7.06 -27.43 -14.34
CA ALA A 875 6.10 -26.63 -15.13
C ALA A 875 5.99 -25.19 -14.61
#